data_AF-A0A1V3C7P3-F1
#
_entry.id   AF-A0A1V3C7P3-F1
#
_cell.length_a   1.000
_cell.length_b   1.000
_cell.length_c   1.000
_cell.angle_alpha   90.00
_cell.angle_beta   90.00
_cell.angle_gamma   90.00
#
_symmetry.space_group_name_H-M   'P 1'
#
loop_
_entity.id
_entity.type
_entity.pdbx_description
1 polymer ?
#
loop_
_entity_poly.entity_id
_entity_poly.type
_entity_poly.pdbx_seq_one_letter_code
_entity_poly.pdbx_strand_id
1 'polypeptide(L)'
;MEEQAMLARDLVLRVCAGATELDPQWVRADGKVTTPFLVPRDRNLVRAVVAAGRAMGVDRLLVCRTRPEFSYDPVTEVPLDTDTLIDLVRGWGPVPTDFLVCVEDFSAAVLVTADELTVAAGPADFVRELVGADIPQARAHFGARARAEGGPVLTRAAQLYHCAEAGARHARGPRGPGPDLAERLARGLDRARRSSPRAVRSLRALRGAWGWLMVVALLVAPLVVPGLEAVLPALAAAFVLILQLAWPARSRTVSFAALLRVAAFGALLLWPLALAEAALVRLLGADPYGVLGYTYVAVSVEEVGKLLPLLFLALAARRRLRRLAAVDFLLLAAASGAGFQLAERLLTEVSLGGRNLSMDVGPFLPGGSTVTDPAGTVLAVFSGHAVTTGLVGAALGLAVVGRRYGAWVWFLPPVAMTLAFLEHLNLNARLANAALHPASDFAHGLLGGGVLTPWLLVLLLACAVAMDYRMIATAAESTPPLPGQPPLARLRRWARGRSVAMRVRVPADIAPLFRRMALSWVDLPVTLATTLSTIVHELAVAAIAARRGPGVLCDTWRFLRRRRGNAMGEARSAGRPWRHHPSQEELTRQARELARRLGLAATGGVTGAMAAMYAAGMYVIVTAPVAPGPDGDGRAAYAFVALDRIQGWLGGLTAVESAWAAVALVAVLTLLLSGNGVPHAHPRMREFLRAPTANTGAILGMLAPGQAGYAALGLVGLLLPRRVDRFLVR
;
A
#
# COMPACT_ATOMS: atom_id res chain seq x y z
N MET A 1 -49.14 15.01 -3.37
CA MET A 1 -48.72 13.96 -2.42
C MET A 1 -47.86 14.65 -1.39
N GLU A 2 -48.43 14.94 -0.23
CA GLU A 2 -47.68 15.42 0.93
C GLU A 2 -46.61 14.37 1.25
N GLU A 3 -45.34 14.80 1.27
CA GLU A 3 -44.22 13.98 1.71
C GLU A 3 -44.52 13.59 3.17
N GLN A 4 -44.87 12.32 3.42
CA GLN A 4 -45.08 11.85 4.78
C GLN A 4 -43.84 12.16 5.62
N ALA A 5 -43.99 13.00 6.64
CA ALA A 5 -42.91 13.34 7.55
C ALA A 5 -42.33 12.04 8.15
N MET A 6 -41.02 11.84 8.01
CA MET A 6 -40.35 10.68 8.56
C MET A 6 -40.57 10.61 10.07
N LEU A 7 -41.05 9.47 10.56
CA LEU A 7 -41.30 9.25 11.98
C LEU A 7 -40.01 8.86 12.71
N ALA A 8 -39.92 9.22 14.00
CA ALA A 8 -38.79 8.86 14.85
C ALA A 8 -38.54 7.34 14.86
N ARG A 9 -39.60 6.52 14.87
CA ARG A 9 -39.52 5.06 14.76
C ARG A 9 -38.73 4.62 13.52
N ASP A 10 -38.98 5.22 12.37
CA ASP A 10 -38.36 4.81 11.11
C ASP A 10 -36.85 5.12 11.11
N LEU A 11 -36.49 6.27 11.66
CA LEU A 11 -35.09 6.67 11.82
C LEU A 11 -34.36 5.76 12.84
N VAL A 12 -34.95 5.55 14.00
CA VAL A 12 -34.37 4.73 15.08
C VAL A 12 -34.18 3.29 14.61
N LEU A 13 -35.17 2.68 13.94
CA LEU A 13 -35.05 1.30 13.45
C LEU A 13 -33.97 1.11 12.37
N ARG A 14 -33.55 2.19 11.68
CA ARG A 14 -32.49 2.14 10.66
C ARG A 14 -31.08 2.25 11.24
N VAL A 15 -30.94 2.85 12.43
CA VAL A 15 -29.64 3.27 12.98
C VAL A 15 -29.34 2.63 14.34
N CYS A 16 -30.35 2.33 15.13
CA CYS A 16 -30.25 1.91 16.52
C CYS A 16 -30.76 0.48 16.73
N ALA A 17 -30.08 -0.28 17.59
CA ALA A 17 -30.57 -1.56 18.10
C ALA A 17 -31.48 -1.39 19.34
N GLY A 18 -31.35 -0.24 20.02
CA GLY A 18 -32.17 0.14 21.17
C GLY A 18 -32.00 1.62 21.50
N ALA A 19 -32.62 2.09 22.58
CA ALA A 19 -32.63 3.52 22.93
C ALA A 19 -31.23 4.12 23.18
N THR A 20 -30.26 3.29 23.60
CA THR A 20 -28.89 3.69 23.98
C THR A 20 -27.80 2.97 23.18
N GLU A 21 -28.16 2.19 22.14
CA GLU A 21 -27.23 1.39 21.35
C GLU A 21 -27.44 1.54 19.85
N LEU A 22 -26.34 1.71 19.11
CA LEU A 22 -26.34 1.70 17.65
C LEU A 22 -26.44 0.27 17.13
N ASP A 23 -27.10 0.11 15.99
CA ASP A 23 -27.25 -1.19 15.35
C ASP A 23 -25.88 -1.73 14.88
N PRO A 24 -25.46 -2.94 15.32
CA PRO A 24 -24.16 -3.49 14.93
C PRO A 24 -23.99 -3.77 13.43
N GLN A 25 -25.06 -4.02 12.69
CA GLN A 25 -25.05 -4.12 11.24
C GLN A 25 -24.87 -2.75 10.59
N TRP A 26 -25.57 -1.72 11.06
CA TRP A 26 -25.42 -0.35 10.57
C TRP A 26 -24.01 0.21 10.84
N VAL A 27 -23.44 -0.07 12.01
CA VAL A 27 -22.05 0.28 12.36
C VAL A 27 -21.05 -0.40 11.42
N ARG A 28 -21.24 -1.70 11.13
CA ARG A 28 -20.36 -2.44 10.21
C ARG A 28 -20.54 -2.01 8.75
N ALA A 29 -21.73 -1.53 8.36
CA ALA A 29 -22.00 -1.05 7.02
C ALA A 29 -21.10 0.15 6.68
N ASP A 30 -20.45 0.11 5.52
CA ASP A 30 -19.49 1.10 5.05
C ASP A 30 -18.24 1.29 5.92
N GLY A 31 -18.03 0.44 6.93
CA GLY A 31 -16.86 0.48 7.80
C GLY A 31 -16.76 1.76 8.63
N LYS A 32 -17.87 2.17 9.24
CA LYS A 32 -17.93 3.35 10.11
C LYS A 32 -17.00 3.18 11.30
N VAL A 33 -16.35 4.28 11.66
CA VAL A 33 -15.56 4.41 12.88
C VAL A 33 -16.54 4.73 13.99
N THR A 34 -16.55 3.94 15.06
CA THR A 34 -17.44 4.08 16.19
C THR A 34 -16.63 4.33 17.45
N THR A 35 -17.05 5.25 18.30
CA THR A 35 -16.37 5.52 19.57
C THR A 35 -17.38 5.95 20.63
N PRO A 36 -17.54 5.17 21.71
CA PRO A 36 -18.22 5.64 22.90
C PRO A 36 -17.28 6.54 23.72
N PHE A 37 -17.84 7.56 24.36
CA PHE A 37 -17.14 8.49 25.23
C PHE A 37 -18.08 9.05 26.30
N LEU A 38 -17.49 9.56 27.39
CA LEU A 38 -18.20 10.19 28.50
C LEU A 38 -18.03 11.70 28.40
N VAL A 39 -19.13 12.43 28.36
CA VAL A 39 -19.14 13.89 28.24
C VAL A 39 -20.39 14.47 28.91
N PRO A 40 -20.27 15.57 29.66
CA PRO A 40 -21.43 16.27 30.18
C PRO A 40 -22.34 16.78 29.05
N ARG A 41 -23.65 16.77 29.28
CA ARG A 41 -24.66 17.29 28.35
C ARG A 41 -24.73 18.81 28.38
N ASP A 42 -23.67 19.45 27.91
CA ASP A 42 -23.53 20.90 27.91
C ASP A 42 -23.54 21.49 26.49
N ARG A 43 -23.39 22.82 26.42
CA ARG A 43 -23.26 23.55 25.15
C ARG A 43 -22.05 23.09 24.33
N ASN A 44 -21.01 22.53 24.96
CA ASN A 44 -19.81 22.07 24.26
C ASN A 44 -20.09 20.77 23.50
N LEU A 45 -20.85 19.84 24.07
CA LEU A 45 -21.31 18.64 23.36
C LEU A 45 -22.11 19.03 22.11
N VAL A 46 -23.10 19.93 22.26
CA VAL A 46 -23.92 20.38 21.12
C VAL A 46 -23.06 21.08 20.05
N ARG A 47 -22.14 21.95 20.47
CA ARG A 47 -21.18 22.60 19.57
C ARG A 47 -20.31 21.58 18.81
N ALA A 48 -19.88 20.50 19.48
CA ALA A 48 -19.10 19.44 18.88
C ALA A 48 -19.92 18.63 17.86
N VAL A 49 -21.20 18.34 18.15
CA VAL A 49 -22.14 17.70 17.21
C VAL A 49 -22.33 18.55 15.96
N VAL A 50 -22.55 19.86 16.11
CA VAL A 50 -22.67 20.79 14.98
C VAL A 50 -21.35 20.88 14.20
N ALA A 51 -20.20 20.92 14.87
CA ALA A 51 -18.89 20.89 14.21
C ALA A 51 -18.66 19.60 13.42
N ALA A 52 -19.10 18.45 13.96
CA ALA A 52 -19.05 17.16 13.27
C ALA A 52 -19.94 17.16 12.01
N GLY A 53 -21.13 17.75 12.07
CA GLY A 53 -21.97 18.01 10.89
C GLY A 53 -21.25 18.87 9.84
N ARG A 54 -20.63 19.98 10.26
CA ARG A 54 -19.82 20.84 9.35
C ARG A 54 -18.65 20.08 8.75
N ALA A 55 -18.02 19.15 9.49
CA ALA A 55 -16.94 18.31 8.98
C ALA A 55 -17.41 17.26 7.94
N MET A 56 -18.71 16.97 7.89
CA MET A 56 -19.33 16.17 6.83
C MET A 56 -19.72 17.00 5.61
N GLY A 57 -19.71 18.33 5.71
CA GLY A 57 -20.08 19.23 4.62
C GLY A 57 -21.58 19.24 4.30
N VAL A 58 -22.40 18.87 5.29
CA VAL A 58 -23.88 18.93 5.19
C VAL A 58 -24.38 20.27 5.69
N ASP A 59 -25.64 20.60 5.41
CA ASP A 59 -26.25 21.87 5.84
C ASP A 59 -27.25 21.67 6.99
N ARG A 60 -27.75 20.44 7.17
CA ARG A 60 -28.77 20.07 8.14
C ARG A 60 -28.44 18.74 8.82
N LEU A 61 -29.07 18.52 9.97
CA LEU A 61 -29.02 17.28 10.74
C LEU A 61 -30.45 16.82 11.05
N LEU A 62 -30.65 15.51 11.06
CA LEU A 62 -31.88 14.88 11.50
C LEU A 62 -31.81 14.62 12.99
N VAL A 63 -32.83 15.03 13.75
CA VAL A 63 -32.86 14.90 15.21
C VAL A 63 -34.17 14.29 15.67
N CYS A 64 -34.09 13.25 16.51
CA CYS A 64 -35.28 12.66 17.13
C CYS A 64 -34.98 12.07 18.51
N ARG A 65 -36.02 11.89 19.33
CA ARG A 65 -35.94 11.14 20.59
C ARG A 65 -35.90 9.63 20.29
N THR A 66 -35.15 8.86 21.07
CA THR A 66 -34.94 7.41 20.77
C THR A 66 -35.79 6.46 21.60
N ARG A 67 -36.47 6.94 22.65
CA ARG A 67 -37.29 6.08 23.50
C ARG A 67 -38.60 5.66 22.82
N PRO A 68 -39.12 4.45 23.12
CA PRO A 68 -40.34 3.94 22.49
C PRO A 68 -41.57 4.84 22.64
N GLU A 69 -41.71 5.55 23.76
CA GLU A 69 -42.82 6.48 23.98
C GLU A 69 -42.85 7.66 22.96
N PHE A 70 -41.73 7.94 22.29
CA PHE A 70 -41.59 9.02 21.31
C PHE A 70 -41.56 8.51 19.86
N SER A 71 -41.89 7.23 19.65
CA SER A 71 -41.79 6.57 18.34
C SER A 71 -42.61 7.23 17.22
N TYR A 72 -43.69 7.93 17.56
CA TYR A 72 -44.56 8.63 16.61
C TYR A 72 -44.26 10.13 16.49
N ASP A 73 -43.23 10.63 17.17
CA ASP A 73 -42.79 12.00 16.97
C ASP A 73 -42.22 12.20 15.56
N PRO A 74 -42.42 13.37 14.95
CA PRO A 74 -41.76 13.70 13.70
C PRO A 74 -40.25 13.86 13.93
N VAL A 75 -39.45 13.43 12.95
CA VAL A 75 -38.02 13.76 12.90
C VAL A 75 -37.87 15.25 12.57
N THR A 76 -37.11 15.98 13.38
CA THR A 76 -36.84 17.39 13.17
C THR A 76 -35.57 17.57 12.34
N GLU A 77 -35.67 18.30 11.23
CA GLU A 77 -34.50 18.83 10.52
C GLU A 77 -34.00 20.10 11.20
N VAL A 78 -32.74 20.10 11.60
CA VAL A 78 -32.10 21.23 12.29
C VAL A 78 -30.96 21.76 11.43
N PRO A 79 -30.87 23.07 11.15
CA PRO A 79 -29.69 23.65 10.52
C PRO A 79 -28.45 23.44 11.37
N LEU A 80 -27.24 23.57 10.79
CA LEU A 80 -25.98 23.49 11.53
C LEU A 80 -25.70 24.71 12.43
N ASP A 81 -26.59 24.92 13.38
CA ASP A 81 -26.56 25.96 14.40
C ASP A 81 -26.68 25.37 15.80
N THR A 82 -25.87 25.89 16.73
CA THR A 82 -25.79 25.35 18.10
C THR A 82 -27.01 25.75 18.93
N ASP A 83 -27.51 26.98 18.76
CA ASP A 83 -28.63 27.48 19.53
C ASP A 83 -29.93 26.80 19.13
N THR A 84 -30.16 26.62 17.83
CA THR A 84 -31.33 25.91 17.31
C THR A 84 -31.43 24.48 17.85
N LEU A 85 -30.30 23.76 17.93
CA LEU A 85 -30.29 22.39 18.49
C LEU A 85 -30.51 22.40 20.01
N ILE A 86 -30.00 23.40 20.73
CA ILE A 86 -30.27 23.56 22.17
C ILE A 86 -31.75 23.86 22.42
N ASP A 87 -32.32 24.75 21.63
CA ASP A 87 -33.72 25.17 21.77
C ASP A 87 -34.67 24.01 21.48
N LEU A 88 -34.37 23.20 20.46
CA LEU A 88 -35.09 21.95 20.19
C LEU A 88 -35.06 21.00 21.40
N VAL A 89 -33.86 20.73 21.93
CA VAL A 89 -33.70 19.78 23.05
C VAL A 89 -34.35 20.31 24.32
N ARG A 90 -34.28 21.62 24.60
CA ARG A 90 -34.98 22.26 25.72
C ARG A 90 -36.50 22.26 25.54
N GLY A 91 -36.97 22.34 24.30
CA GLY A 91 -38.39 22.28 23.95
C GLY A 91 -39.05 20.93 24.30
N TRP A 92 -38.27 19.86 24.48
CA TRP A 92 -38.79 18.55 24.90
C TRP A 92 -39.13 18.45 26.39
N GLY A 93 -38.80 19.46 27.19
CA GLY A 93 -39.11 19.53 28.62
C GLY A 93 -37.88 19.49 29.53
N PRO A 94 -38.09 19.59 30.86
CA PRO A 94 -37.01 19.71 31.84
C PRO A 94 -36.30 18.38 32.14
N VAL A 95 -36.90 17.24 31.78
CA VAL A 95 -36.34 15.91 32.05
C VAL A 95 -35.38 15.50 30.92
N PRO A 96 -34.12 15.17 31.21
CA PRO A 96 -33.18 14.67 30.21
C PRO A 96 -33.70 13.39 29.53
N THR A 97 -33.75 13.40 28.21
CA THR A 97 -34.12 12.22 27.40
C THR A 97 -32.98 11.80 26.47
N ASP A 98 -33.07 10.57 25.96
CA ASP A 98 -32.17 10.01 24.95
C ASP A 98 -32.55 10.51 23.55
N PHE A 99 -31.57 10.94 22.76
CA PHE A 99 -31.82 11.43 21.42
C PHE A 99 -30.71 11.07 20.44
N LEU A 100 -31.10 10.98 19.17
CA LEU A 100 -30.26 10.64 18.05
C LEU A 100 -30.11 11.87 17.16
N VAL A 101 -28.88 12.13 16.74
CA VAL A 101 -28.54 13.11 15.71
C VAL A 101 -27.91 12.37 14.54
N CYS A 102 -28.51 12.46 13.35
CA CYS A 102 -28.09 11.76 12.15
C CYS A 102 -27.81 12.70 10.99
N VAL A 103 -26.89 12.28 10.12
CA VAL A 103 -26.76 12.85 8.78
C VAL A 103 -27.85 12.25 7.88
N GLU A 104 -28.37 13.04 6.95
CA GLU A 104 -29.51 12.71 6.06
C GLU A 104 -29.36 11.36 5.33
N ASP A 105 -28.15 11.00 4.88
CA ASP A 105 -27.87 9.73 4.18
C ASP A 105 -27.54 8.56 5.12
N PHE A 106 -27.68 8.75 6.43
CA PHE A 106 -27.32 7.80 7.49
C PHE A 106 -25.85 7.35 7.47
N SER A 107 -24.95 8.13 6.87
CA SER A 107 -23.52 7.83 6.86
C SER A 107 -22.84 8.07 8.21
N ALA A 108 -23.45 8.90 9.07
CA ALA A 108 -22.97 9.20 10.42
C ALA A 108 -24.12 9.49 11.40
N ALA A 109 -23.88 9.21 12.68
CA ALA A 109 -24.81 9.43 13.78
C ALA A 109 -24.10 9.71 15.10
N VAL A 110 -24.75 10.48 15.98
CA VAL A 110 -24.42 10.62 17.40
C VAL A 110 -25.64 10.24 18.22
N LEU A 111 -25.47 9.25 19.10
CA LEU A 111 -26.46 8.86 20.08
C LEU A 111 -26.08 9.47 21.44
N VAL A 112 -26.92 10.37 21.93
CA VAL A 112 -26.72 11.06 23.22
C VAL A 112 -27.72 10.48 24.20
N THR A 113 -27.22 9.89 25.29
CA THR A 113 -28.09 9.28 26.29
C THR A 113 -28.57 10.30 27.34
N ALA A 114 -29.54 9.90 28.17
CA ALA A 114 -29.98 10.62 29.36
C ALA A 114 -28.80 10.97 30.28
N ASP A 115 -27.85 10.05 30.39
CA ASP A 115 -26.62 10.15 31.19
C ASP A 115 -25.46 10.79 30.39
N GLU A 116 -24.22 10.71 30.89
CA GLU A 116 -23.02 11.23 30.22
C GLU A 116 -22.53 10.35 29.05
N LEU A 117 -23.13 9.17 28.83
CA LEU A 117 -22.73 8.28 27.76
C LEU A 117 -23.16 8.85 26.40
N THR A 118 -22.19 9.01 25.51
CA THR A 118 -22.43 9.37 24.10
C THR A 118 -21.72 8.38 23.20
N VAL A 119 -22.36 8.00 22.10
CA VAL A 119 -21.76 7.12 21.08
C VAL A 119 -21.79 7.82 19.73
N ALA A 120 -20.62 8.02 19.14
CA ALA A 120 -20.48 8.57 17.79
C ALA A 120 -20.09 7.46 16.81
N ALA A 121 -20.72 7.44 15.65
CA ALA A 121 -20.38 6.53 14.55
C ALA A 121 -20.42 7.25 13.21
N GLY A 122 -19.41 7.04 12.38
CA GLY A 122 -19.34 7.62 11.04
C GLY A 122 -17.93 7.65 10.49
N PRO A 123 -17.65 8.45 9.47
CA PRO A 123 -16.29 8.65 8.98
C PRO A 123 -15.37 9.23 10.05
N ALA A 124 -14.07 8.92 9.98
CA ALA A 124 -13.11 9.32 11.00
C ALA A 124 -13.07 10.84 11.30
N ASP A 125 -13.35 11.70 10.32
CA ASP A 125 -13.37 13.15 10.56
C ASP A 125 -14.58 13.60 11.37
N PHE A 126 -15.73 12.95 11.20
CA PHE A 126 -16.92 13.21 12.00
C PHE A 126 -16.65 12.85 13.46
N VAL A 127 -16.09 11.66 13.70
CA VAL A 127 -15.75 11.19 15.05
C VAL A 127 -14.68 12.05 15.72
N ARG A 128 -13.68 12.54 14.96
CA ARG A 128 -12.59 13.38 15.52
C ARG A 128 -13.07 14.73 16.06
N GLU A 129 -14.13 15.31 15.51
CA GLU A 129 -14.70 16.55 16.05
C GLU A 129 -15.35 16.33 17.43
N LEU A 130 -15.76 15.08 17.73
CA LEU A 130 -16.43 14.71 18.97
C LEU A 130 -15.45 14.23 20.04
N VAL A 131 -14.49 13.38 19.68
CA VAL A 131 -13.60 12.69 20.64
C VAL A 131 -12.13 13.15 20.57
N GLY A 132 -11.81 14.05 19.65
CA GLY A 132 -10.45 14.52 19.38
C GLY A 132 -9.69 13.70 18.34
N ALA A 133 -8.45 14.12 18.04
CA ALA A 133 -7.68 13.59 16.91
C ALA A 133 -7.23 12.13 17.06
N ASP A 134 -7.00 11.65 18.30
CA ASP A 134 -6.54 10.30 18.63
C ASP A 134 -7.70 9.41 19.10
N ILE A 135 -8.47 8.92 18.13
CA ILE A 135 -9.60 8.00 18.35
C ILE A 135 -9.19 6.75 19.15
N PRO A 136 -8.07 6.06 18.84
CA PRO A 136 -7.63 4.92 19.65
C PRO A 136 -7.39 5.29 21.12
N GLN A 137 -6.83 6.47 21.40
CA GLN A 137 -6.63 6.93 22.77
C GLN A 137 -7.97 7.23 23.47
N ALA A 138 -8.91 7.87 22.79
CA ALA A 138 -10.25 8.14 23.34
C ALA A 138 -10.97 6.83 23.72
N ARG A 139 -10.92 5.82 22.85
CA ARG A 139 -11.48 4.49 23.10
C ARG A 139 -10.80 3.78 24.27
N ALA A 140 -9.47 3.85 24.35
CA ALA A 140 -8.72 3.27 25.47
C ALA A 140 -9.05 3.96 26.80
N HIS A 141 -9.21 5.29 26.80
CA HIS A 141 -9.63 6.05 27.98
C HIS A 141 -11.04 5.65 28.43
N PHE A 142 -11.99 5.55 27.49
CA PHE A 142 -13.34 5.06 27.77
C PHE A 142 -13.32 3.65 28.37
N GLY A 143 -12.58 2.72 27.76
CA GLY A 143 -12.45 1.35 28.28
C GLY A 143 -11.75 1.26 29.65
N ALA A 144 -10.90 2.21 30.00
CA ALA A 144 -10.31 2.31 31.34
C ALA A 144 -11.32 2.87 32.36
N ARG A 145 -12.05 3.93 32.02
CA ARG A 145 -13.12 4.52 32.84
C ARG A 145 -14.24 3.53 33.12
N ALA A 146 -14.75 2.85 32.08
CA ALA A 146 -15.78 1.82 32.22
C ALA A 146 -15.38 0.70 33.20
N ARG A 147 -14.10 0.31 33.21
CA ARG A 147 -13.56 -0.68 34.17
C ARG A 147 -13.39 -0.15 35.58
N ALA A 148 -13.11 1.15 35.75
CA ALA A 148 -12.92 1.78 37.05
C ALA A 148 -14.25 2.12 37.74
N GLU A 149 -15.23 2.61 36.98
CA GLU A 149 -16.51 3.12 37.49
C GLU A 149 -17.59 2.04 37.65
N GLY A 150 -17.43 0.88 37.00
CA GLY A 150 -18.14 -0.36 37.38
C GLY A 150 -19.64 -0.45 37.04
N GLY A 151 -20.21 0.49 36.27
CA GLY A 151 -21.63 0.44 35.87
C GLY A 151 -21.93 -0.61 34.79
N PRO A 152 -23.11 -1.28 34.83
CA PRO A 152 -23.49 -2.29 33.83
C PRO A 152 -23.61 -1.71 32.42
N VAL A 153 -24.11 -0.47 32.29
CA VAL A 153 -24.26 0.23 31.01
C VAL A 153 -22.90 0.53 30.38
N LEU A 154 -21.96 1.10 31.15
CA LEU A 154 -20.62 1.44 30.65
C LEU A 154 -19.81 0.19 30.29
N THR A 155 -19.91 -0.86 31.10
CA THR A 155 -19.24 -2.14 30.83
C THR A 155 -19.80 -2.80 29.57
N ARG A 156 -21.12 -2.81 29.40
CA ARG A 156 -21.79 -3.31 28.19
C ARG A 156 -21.38 -2.52 26.95
N ALA A 157 -21.39 -1.18 27.02
CA ALA A 157 -20.94 -0.33 25.92
C ALA A 157 -19.45 -0.57 25.57
N ALA A 158 -18.58 -0.74 26.57
CA ALA A 158 -17.16 -1.00 26.35
C ALA A 158 -16.91 -2.37 25.67
N GLN A 159 -17.75 -3.37 25.95
CA GLN A 159 -17.70 -4.68 25.29
C GLN A 159 -18.28 -4.63 23.88
N LEU A 160 -19.47 -4.03 23.73
CA LEU A 160 -20.21 -3.91 22.47
C LEU A 160 -19.39 -3.18 21.41
N TYR A 161 -18.76 -2.07 21.79
CA TYR A 161 -17.94 -1.27 20.88
C TYR A 161 -16.46 -1.63 20.93
N HIS A 162 -16.05 -2.75 21.55
CA HIS A 162 -14.67 -3.25 21.57
C HIS A 162 -13.63 -2.24 22.13
N CYS A 163 -14.00 -1.51 23.18
CA CYS A 163 -13.09 -0.67 23.96
C CYS A 163 -12.44 -1.44 25.13
N ALA A 164 -13.01 -2.58 25.53
CA ALA A 164 -12.47 -3.50 26.52
C ALA A 164 -12.58 -4.95 26.02
N GLU A 165 -11.58 -5.79 26.34
CA GLU A 165 -11.67 -7.22 26.10
C GLU A 165 -12.80 -7.83 26.95
N ALA A 166 -13.58 -8.73 26.35
CA ALA A 166 -14.69 -9.39 27.04
C ALA A 166 -14.17 -10.37 28.11
N GLY A 167 -14.39 -10.06 29.39
CA GLY A 167 -14.19 -10.94 30.56
C GLY A 167 -12.74 -10.99 31.05
N ALA A 168 -12.40 -10.31 32.14
CA ALA A 168 -12.45 -10.83 33.53
C ALA A 168 -11.46 -11.96 33.80
N ARG A 169 -10.77 -11.88 34.96
CA ARG A 169 -9.52 -12.58 35.36
C ARG A 169 -9.44 -14.11 35.15
N HIS A 170 -10.50 -14.80 34.73
CA HIS A 170 -10.55 -16.25 34.52
C HIS A 170 -11.14 -16.73 33.17
N ALA A 171 -11.58 -15.84 32.27
CA ALA A 171 -11.93 -16.25 30.92
C ALA A 171 -10.66 -16.37 30.08
N ARG A 172 -10.16 -17.59 29.86
CA ARG A 172 -9.20 -17.85 28.79
C ARG A 172 -9.92 -17.64 27.46
N GLY A 173 -10.06 -16.38 27.04
CA GLY A 173 -10.49 -16.05 25.69
C GLY A 173 -9.62 -16.80 24.68
N PRO A 174 -10.15 -17.13 23.49
CA PRO A 174 -9.39 -17.84 22.47
C PRO A 174 -8.08 -17.08 22.24
N ARG A 175 -6.94 -17.72 22.57
CA ARG A 175 -5.61 -17.12 22.42
C ARG A 175 -5.53 -16.58 20.99
N GLY A 176 -5.34 -15.27 20.87
CA GLY A 176 -5.18 -14.62 19.57
C GLY A 176 -4.11 -15.33 18.73
N PRO A 177 -4.18 -15.24 17.40
CA PRO A 177 -3.34 -16.04 16.53
C PRO A 177 -1.85 -15.89 16.85
N GLY A 178 -1.16 -17.01 17.04
CA GLY A 178 0.29 -17.05 17.31
C GLY A 178 1.16 -16.52 16.16
N PRO A 179 2.45 -16.21 16.43
CA PRO A 179 3.39 -15.73 15.41
C PRO A 179 3.71 -16.80 14.37
N ASP A 180 3.79 -16.40 13.11
CA ASP A 180 4.32 -17.22 12.02
C ASP A 180 5.86 -17.23 11.99
N LEU A 181 6.44 -18.04 11.09
CA LEU A 181 7.89 -18.19 10.93
C LEU A 181 8.57 -16.84 10.68
N ALA A 182 8.02 -16.04 9.76
CA ALA A 182 8.54 -14.72 9.45
C ALA A 182 8.58 -13.78 10.67
N GLU A 183 7.51 -13.75 11.49
CA GLU A 183 7.48 -12.94 12.71
C GLU A 183 8.41 -13.46 13.81
N ARG A 184 8.58 -14.78 13.92
CA ARG A 184 9.54 -15.39 14.86
C ARG A 184 10.97 -15.00 14.51
N LEU A 185 11.32 -15.09 13.22
CA LEU A 185 12.63 -14.66 12.70
C LEU A 185 12.85 -13.16 12.89
N ALA A 186 11.87 -12.32 12.55
CA ALA A 186 11.97 -10.87 12.73
C ALA A 186 12.21 -10.50 14.21
N ARG A 187 11.50 -11.14 15.14
CA ARG A 187 11.72 -10.95 16.58
C ARG A 187 13.07 -11.47 17.04
N GLY A 188 13.54 -12.60 16.52
CA GLY A 188 14.87 -13.13 16.79
C GLY A 188 15.95 -12.13 16.39
N LEU A 189 15.85 -11.58 15.18
CA LEU A 189 16.76 -10.56 14.67
C LEU A 189 16.69 -9.26 15.50
N ASP A 190 15.50 -8.81 15.88
CA ASP A 190 15.35 -7.61 16.71
C ASP A 190 15.82 -7.79 18.16
N ARG A 191 15.78 -9.02 18.69
CA ARG A 191 16.41 -9.36 19.98
C ARG A 191 17.93 -9.34 19.85
N ALA A 192 18.49 -10.05 18.85
CA ALA A 192 19.92 -10.08 18.58
C ALA A 192 20.50 -8.67 18.36
N ARG A 193 19.74 -7.80 17.68
CA ARG A 193 20.14 -6.40 17.46
C ARG A 193 20.26 -5.58 18.75
N ARG A 194 19.42 -5.89 19.74
CA ARG A 194 19.40 -5.18 21.03
C ARG A 194 20.43 -5.75 22.00
N SER A 195 20.66 -7.06 22.00
CA SER A 195 21.63 -7.71 22.87
C SER A 195 23.08 -7.39 22.51
N SER A 196 23.37 -7.13 21.23
CA SER A 196 24.76 -7.06 20.74
C SER A 196 25.02 -5.83 19.85
N PRO A 197 24.95 -4.60 20.39
CA PRO A 197 25.07 -3.37 19.59
C PRO A 197 26.45 -3.21 18.92
N ARG A 198 27.52 -3.76 19.50
CA ARG A 198 28.86 -3.79 18.88
C ARG A 198 28.87 -4.67 17.63
N ALA A 199 28.41 -5.91 17.75
CA ALA A 199 28.34 -6.86 16.62
C ALA A 199 27.48 -6.31 15.47
N VAL A 200 26.35 -5.68 15.78
CA VAL A 200 25.48 -5.05 14.77
C VAL A 200 26.20 -3.93 14.02
N ARG A 201 27.02 -3.12 14.71
CA ARG A 201 27.82 -2.07 14.06
C ARG A 201 28.87 -2.67 13.13
N SER A 202 29.61 -3.68 13.58
CA SER A 202 30.62 -4.36 12.76
C SER A 202 29.99 -5.01 11.52
N LEU A 203 28.87 -5.73 11.68
CA LEU A 203 28.15 -6.34 10.56
C LEU A 203 27.61 -5.30 9.57
N ARG A 204 27.20 -4.12 10.04
CA ARG A 204 26.80 -3.02 9.16
C ARG A 204 27.98 -2.46 8.37
N ALA A 205 29.13 -2.28 9.02
CA ALA A 205 30.36 -1.82 8.38
C ALA A 205 30.82 -2.80 7.32
N LEU A 206 30.88 -4.09 7.68
CA LEU A 206 31.31 -5.18 6.80
C LEU A 206 30.36 -5.31 5.60
N ARG A 207 29.05 -5.23 5.83
CA ARG A 207 28.05 -5.16 4.74
C ARG A 207 28.26 -3.94 3.84
N GLY A 208 28.61 -2.78 4.41
CA GLY A 208 28.86 -1.56 3.64
C GLY A 208 30.10 -1.68 2.76
N ALA A 209 31.22 -2.12 3.33
CA ALA A 209 32.47 -2.38 2.61
C ALA A 209 32.28 -3.45 1.54
N TRP A 210 31.65 -4.57 1.90
CA TRP A 210 31.32 -5.65 0.96
C TRP A 210 30.42 -5.17 -0.18
N GLY A 211 29.42 -4.34 0.11
CA GLY A 211 28.55 -3.76 -0.92
C GLY A 211 29.33 -2.92 -1.93
N TRP A 212 30.24 -2.06 -1.48
CA TRP A 212 31.09 -1.29 -2.38
C TRP A 212 32.08 -2.15 -3.16
N LEU A 213 32.66 -3.18 -2.52
CA LEU A 213 33.49 -4.16 -3.21
C LEU A 213 32.74 -4.82 -4.36
N MET A 214 31.47 -5.20 -4.15
CA MET A 214 30.63 -5.79 -5.21
C MET A 214 30.29 -4.77 -6.32
N VAL A 215 30.12 -3.49 -5.99
CA VAL A 215 29.98 -2.43 -7.02
C VAL A 215 31.24 -2.34 -7.86
N VAL A 216 32.42 -2.28 -7.23
CA VAL A 216 33.71 -2.25 -7.94
C VAL A 216 33.88 -3.51 -8.80
N ALA A 217 33.54 -4.68 -8.26
CA ALA A 217 33.60 -5.93 -9.01
C ALA A 217 32.75 -5.89 -10.28
N LEU A 218 31.52 -5.32 -10.22
CA LEU A 218 30.67 -5.16 -11.40
C LEU A 218 31.18 -4.13 -12.42
N LEU A 219 31.93 -3.12 -11.97
CA LEU A 219 32.54 -2.14 -12.86
C LEU A 219 33.78 -2.70 -13.56
N VAL A 220 34.51 -3.62 -12.91
CA VAL A 220 35.74 -4.24 -13.44
C VAL A 220 35.43 -5.45 -14.30
N ALA A 221 34.41 -6.25 -13.99
CA ALA A 221 34.11 -7.49 -14.70
C ALA A 221 33.97 -7.35 -16.23
N PRO A 222 33.33 -6.29 -16.79
CA PRO A 222 33.26 -6.08 -18.24
C PRO A 222 34.62 -5.82 -18.91
N LEU A 223 35.63 -5.42 -18.16
CA LEU A 223 37.00 -5.23 -18.69
C LEU A 223 37.73 -6.56 -18.88
N VAL A 224 37.24 -7.63 -18.24
CA VAL A 224 37.86 -8.97 -18.25
C VAL A 224 37.06 -9.94 -19.10
N VAL A 225 35.72 -9.84 -19.07
CA VAL A 225 34.82 -10.77 -19.78
C VAL A 225 33.92 -9.97 -20.73
N PRO A 226 34.14 -10.06 -22.05
CA PRO A 226 33.25 -9.48 -23.05
C PRO A 226 31.81 -9.99 -22.89
N GLY A 227 30.82 -9.11 -23.01
CA GLY A 227 29.40 -9.41 -22.80
C GLY A 227 28.88 -8.98 -21.42
N LEU A 228 29.73 -8.86 -20.39
CA LEU A 228 29.29 -8.42 -19.06
C LEU A 228 28.95 -6.92 -18.99
N GLU A 229 29.25 -6.13 -20.02
CA GLU A 229 28.86 -4.72 -20.11
C GLU A 229 27.35 -4.49 -20.04
N ALA A 230 26.55 -5.51 -20.39
CA ALA A 230 25.09 -5.44 -20.34
C ALA A 230 24.52 -5.61 -18.92
N VAL A 231 25.32 -6.12 -17.97
CA VAL A 231 24.88 -6.44 -16.60
C VAL A 231 24.39 -5.20 -15.85
N LEU A 232 25.18 -4.13 -15.89
CA LEU A 232 24.88 -2.91 -15.13
C LEU A 232 23.65 -2.17 -15.68
N PRO A 233 23.50 -1.96 -17.00
CA PRO A 233 22.25 -1.43 -17.59
C PRO A 233 21.03 -2.28 -17.26
N ALA A 234 21.11 -3.61 -17.34
CA ALA A 234 19.99 -4.50 -17.02
C ALA A 234 19.58 -4.39 -15.54
N LEU A 235 20.56 -4.35 -14.63
CA LEU A 235 20.31 -4.15 -13.20
C LEU A 235 19.70 -2.76 -12.91
N ALA A 236 20.19 -1.72 -13.59
CA ALA A 236 19.67 -0.37 -13.46
C ALA A 236 18.22 -0.28 -13.98
N ALA A 237 17.91 -0.88 -15.13
CA ALA A 237 16.56 -0.92 -15.68
C ALA A 237 15.57 -1.62 -14.72
N ALA A 238 15.94 -2.79 -14.19
CA ALA A 238 15.12 -3.50 -13.20
C ALA A 238 14.90 -2.65 -11.93
N PHE A 239 15.94 -1.97 -11.45
CA PHE A 239 15.84 -1.09 -10.29
C PHE A 239 14.91 0.11 -10.56
N VAL A 240 15.08 0.77 -11.71
CA VAL A 240 14.29 1.94 -12.13
C VAL A 240 12.82 1.55 -12.30
N LEU A 241 12.52 0.43 -12.95
CA LEU A 241 11.14 -0.06 -13.10
C LEU A 241 10.48 -0.30 -11.73
N ILE A 242 11.14 -1.03 -10.83
CA ILE A 242 10.59 -1.30 -9.50
C ILE A 242 10.41 0.02 -8.73
N LEU A 243 11.31 0.98 -8.88
CA LEU A 243 11.20 2.30 -8.28
C LEU A 243 10.01 3.09 -8.85
N GLN A 244 9.80 3.08 -10.17
CA GLN A 244 8.69 3.75 -10.84
C GLN A 244 7.33 3.23 -10.40
N LEU A 245 7.21 1.92 -10.14
CA LEU A 245 5.99 1.33 -9.58
C LEU A 245 5.87 1.62 -8.08
N ALA A 246 6.96 1.52 -7.31
CA ALA A 246 6.94 1.68 -5.86
C ALA A 246 6.75 3.13 -5.39
N TRP A 247 7.07 4.12 -6.24
CA TRP A 247 6.93 5.54 -5.95
C TRP A 247 5.46 5.99 -5.80
N PRO A 248 4.58 5.80 -6.80
CA PRO A 248 3.16 6.12 -6.72
C PRO A 248 2.35 5.13 -5.85
N ALA A 249 2.88 3.94 -5.55
CA ALA A 249 2.30 2.97 -4.61
C ALA A 249 2.36 3.45 -3.14
N ARG A 250 1.75 4.60 -2.85
CA ARG A 250 1.86 5.27 -1.54
C ARG A 250 1.23 4.48 -0.42
N SER A 251 0.27 3.60 -0.68
CA SER A 251 -0.33 2.71 0.33
C SER A 251 0.55 1.51 0.71
N ARG A 252 1.68 1.27 0.04
CA ARG A 252 2.48 0.04 0.23
C ARG A 252 2.90 -0.21 1.68
N THR A 253 2.84 -1.48 2.07
CA THR A 253 3.28 -1.99 3.39
C THR A 253 4.59 -2.78 3.28
N VAL A 254 5.02 -3.14 2.06
CA VAL A 254 6.32 -3.76 1.81
C VAL A 254 7.43 -2.71 1.69
N SER A 255 8.62 -3.03 2.23
CA SER A 255 9.81 -2.19 2.06
C SER A 255 10.42 -2.37 0.67
N PHE A 256 11.13 -1.37 0.18
CA PHE A 256 11.82 -1.46 -1.11
C PHE A 256 12.87 -2.59 -1.13
N ALA A 257 13.62 -2.76 -0.03
CA ALA A 257 14.48 -3.93 0.18
C ALA A 257 13.76 -5.30 0.08
N ALA A 258 12.46 -5.37 0.37
CA ALA A 258 11.73 -6.63 0.20
C ALA A 258 11.43 -6.89 -1.28
N LEU A 259 11.18 -5.83 -2.07
CA LEU A 259 11.00 -5.93 -3.51
C LEU A 259 12.28 -6.43 -4.18
N LEU A 260 13.44 -5.84 -3.86
CA LEU A 260 14.71 -6.29 -4.45
C LEU A 260 15.10 -7.72 -4.08
N ARG A 261 14.74 -8.19 -2.87
CA ARG A 261 14.91 -9.61 -2.52
C ARG A 261 13.96 -10.53 -3.28
N VAL A 262 12.76 -10.07 -3.58
CA VAL A 262 11.82 -10.82 -4.41
C VAL A 262 12.28 -10.80 -5.87
N ALA A 263 12.91 -9.74 -6.35
CA ALA A 263 13.60 -9.73 -7.64
C ALA A 263 14.77 -10.72 -7.66
N ALA A 264 15.61 -10.76 -6.62
CA ALA A 264 16.63 -11.81 -6.52
C ALA A 264 16.01 -13.22 -6.52
N PHE A 265 14.89 -13.42 -5.83
CA PHE A 265 14.20 -14.72 -5.87
C PHE A 265 13.64 -15.04 -7.27
N GLY A 266 13.02 -14.07 -7.94
CA GLY A 266 12.55 -14.21 -9.33
C GLY A 266 13.67 -14.57 -10.31
N ALA A 267 14.84 -13.94 -10.16
CA ALA A 267 16.03 -14.27 -10.95
C ALA A 267 16.47 -15.73 -10.73
N LEU A 268 16.46 -16.19 -9.48
CA LEU A 268 16.81 -17.58 -9.13
C LEU A 268 15.79 -18.61 -9.61
N LEU A 269 14.54 -18.21 -9.90
CA LEU A 269 13.51 -19.10 -10.40
C LEU A 269 13.73 -19.51 -11.86
N LEU A 270 14.55 -18.78 -12.62
CA LEU A 270 14.84 -19.14 -14.01
C LEU A 270 15.36 -20.58 -14.13
N TRP A 271 16.29 -20.99 -13.27
CA TRP A 271 16.89 -22.33 -13.31
C TRP A 271 15.89 -23.47 -13.06
N PRO A 272 15.12 -23.51 -11.96
CA PRO A 272 14.13 -24.57 -11.75
C PRO A 272 12.99 -24.54 -12.78
N LEU A 273 12.65 -23.38 -13.34
CA LEU A 273 11.63 -23.29 -14.40
C LEU A 273 12.14 -23.83 -15.73
N ALA A 274 13.38 -23.52 -16.12
CA ALA A 274 14.05 -24.11 -17.28
C ALA A 274 14.11 -25.64 -17.20
N LEU A 275 14.40 -26.19 -16.01
CA LEU A 275 14.39 -27.64 -15.79
C LEU A 275 12.99 -28.24 -15.91
N ALA A 276 11.97 -27.55 -15.39
CA ALA A 276 10.58 -27.98 -15.50
C ALA A 276 10.10 -27.95 -16.96
N GLU A 277 10.46 -26.91 -17.72
CA GLU A 277 10.23 -26.81 -19.16
C GLU A 277 10.88 -27.97 -19.91
N ALA A 278 12.18 -28.21 -19.70
CA ALA A 278 12.90 -29.31 -20.34
C ALA A 278 12.25 -30.67 -20.05
N ALA A 279 11.84 -30.90 -18.79
CA ALA A 279 11.17 -32.13 -18.40
C ALA A 279 9.80 -32.28 -19.07
N LEU A 280 9.02 -31.20 -19.16
CA LEU A 280 7.70 -31.21 -19.81
C LEU A 280 7.81 -31.38 -21.32
N VAL A 281 8.73 -30.69 -21.98
CA VAL A 281 9.00 -30.84 -23.41
C VAL A 281 9.41 -32.28 -23.73
N ARG A 282 10.33 -32.86 -22.94
CA ARG A 282 10.74 -34.26 -23.08
C ARG A 282 9.57 -35.22 -22.87
N LEU A 283 8.73 -34.97 -21.87
CA LEU A 283 7.54 -35.79 -21.60
C LEU A 283 6.54 -35.76 -22.77
N LEU A 284 6.43 -34.61 -23.44
CA LEU A 284 5.57 -34.43 -24.61
C LEU A 284 6.19 -34.93 -25.92
N GLY A 285 7.44 -35.43 -25.89
CA GLY A 285 8.16 -35.84 -27.10
C GLY A 285 8.39 -34.68 -28.08
N ALA A 286 8.34 -33.44 -27.61
CA ALA A 286 8.43 -32.25 -28.44
C ALA A 286 9.88 -31.79 -28.60
N ASP A 287 10.16 -31.08 -29.69
CA ASP A 287 11.42 -30.36 -29.86
C ASP A 287 11.42 -29.10 -28.95
N PRO A 288 12.41 -28.91 -28.06
CA PRO A 288 12.54 -27.71 -27.24
C PRO A 288 12.63 -26.41 -28.04
N TYR A 289 13.13 -26.45 -29.28
CA TYR A 289 13.21 -25.28 -30.16
C TYR A 289 12.02 -25.18 -31.12
N GLY A 290 11.11 -26.16 -31.11
CA GLY A 290 9.88 -26.14 -31.89
C GLY A 290 8.80 -25.27 -31.24
N VAL A 291 7.81 -24.83 -32.03
CA VAL A 291 6.72 -23.94 -31.60
C VAL A 291 6.00 -24.45 -30.34
N LEU A 292 5.76 -25.77 -30.22
CA LEU A 292 5.09 -26.33 -29.05
C LEU A 292 5.90 -26.10 -27.76
N GLY A 293 7.21 -26.40 -27.78
CA GLY A 293 8.09 -26.25 -26.63
C GLY A 293 8.37 -24.78 -26.31
N TYR A 294 8.79 -24.04 -27.32
CA TYR A 294 9.25 -22.65 -27.22
C TYR A 294 8.11 -21.64 -26.97
N THR A 295 6.90 -21.91 -27.47
CA THR A 295 5.76 -20.98 -27.33
C THR A 295 4.78 -21.44 -26.27
N TYR A 296 4.25 -22.67 -26.33
CA TYR A 296 3.17 -23.06 -25.43
C TYR A 296 3.65 -23.59 -24.08
N VAL A 297 4.66 -24.45 -24.06
CA VAL A 297 5.20 -25.02 -22.81
C VAL A 297 5.95 -23.95 -22.02
N ALA A 298 6.90 -23.26 -22.65
CA ALA A 298 7.72 -22.24 -21.99
C ALA A 298 6.84 -21.13 -21.38
N VAL A 299 5.99 -20.47 -22.16
CA VAL A 299 5.13 -19.37 -21.67
C VAL A 299 4.26 -19.83 -20.50
N SER A 300 3.68 -21.03 -20.57
CA SER A 300 2.84 -21.56 -19.49
C SER A 300 3.62 -21.76 -18.19
N VAL A 301 4.80 -22.39 -18.27
CA VAL A 301 5.63 -22.67 -17.11
C VAL A 301 6.15 -21.36 -16.51
N GLU A 302 6.62 -20.44 -17.35
CA GLU A 302 7.19 -19.20 -16.88
C GLU A 302 6.15 -18.27 -16.25
N GLU A 303 4.99 -18.05 -16.89
CA GLU A 303 3.97 -17.13 -16.35
C GLU A 303 3.40 -17.61 -15.01
N VAL A 304 3.20 -18.93 -14.86
CA VAL A 304 2.81 -19.53 -13.56
C VAL A 304 3.97 -19.47 -12.57
N GLY A 305 5.17 -19.81 -13.02
CA GLY A 305 6.40 -19.87 -12.22
C GLY A 305 6.77 -18.52 -11.59
N LYS A 306 6.60 -17.43 -12.33
CA LYS A 306 6.84 -16.05 -11.86
C LYS A 306 5.97 -15.68 -10.65
N LEU A 307 4.86 -16.38 -10.39
CA LEU A 307 4.00 -16.16 -9.21
C LEU A 307 4.43 -16.96 -7.96
N LEU A 308 5.40 -17.87 -8.07
CA LEU A 308 5.90 -18.67 -6.93
C LEU A 308 6.32 -17.84 -5.70
N PRO A 309 6.93 -16.63 -5.82
CA PRO A 309 7.26 -15.83 -4.64
C PRO A 309 6.03 -15.41 -3.83
N LEU A 310 4.88 -15.17 -4.48
CA LEU A 310 3.62 -14.88 -3.79
C LEU A 310 3.07 -16.12 -3.09
N LEU A 311 3.16 -17.29 -3.72
CA LEU A 311 2.76 -18.57 -3.13
C LEU A 311 3.60 -18.89 -1.88
N PHE A 312 4.92 -18.70 -1.97
CA PHE A 312 5.82 -18.89 -0.84
C PHE A 312 5.47 -17.99 0.36
N LEU A 313 5.08 -16.72 0.11
CA LEU A 313 4.61 -15.83 1.16
C LEU A 313 3.32 -16.33 1.83
N ALA A 314 2.41 -16.96 1.08
CA ALA A 314 1.19 -17.55 1.64
C ALA A 314 1.50 -18.70 2.62
N LEU A 315 2.57 -19.45 2.36
CA LEU A 315 3.03 -20.56 3.20
C LEU A 315 3.85 -20.08 4.41
N ALA A 316 4.91 -19.30 4.17
CA ALA A 316 5.90 -18.95 5.20
C ALA A 316 5.54 -17.67 6.01
N ALA A 317 4.69 -16.80 5.47
CA ALA A 317 4.41 -15.47 6.03
C ALA A 317 2.90 -15.13 6.00
N ARG A 318 2.04 -16.11 6.29
CA ARG A 318 0.57 -15.98 6.22
C ARG A 318 0.02 -14.80 7.02
N ARG A 319 0.63 -14.43 8.16
CA ARG A 319 0.18 -13.26 8.95
C ARG A 319 0.57 -11.96 8.26
N ARG A 320 1.74 -11.93 7.64
CA ARG A 320 2.18 -10.80 6.80
C ARG A 320 1.30 -10.65 5.56
N LEU A 321 0.93 -11.74 4.90
CA LEU A 321 0.04 -11.73 3.73
C LEU A 321 -1.32 -11.08 4.04
N ARG A 322 -1.86 -11.29 5.25
CA ARG A 322 -3.11 -10.66 5.72
C ARG A 322 -3.00 -9.16 5.97
N ARG A 323 -1.79 -8.63 6.11
CA ARG A 323 -1.50 -7.19 6.30
C ARG A 323 -1.07 -6.48 5.01
N LEU A 324 -0.87 -7.23 3.92
CA LEU A 324 -0.52 -6.65 2.64
C LEU A 324 -1.68 -5.80 2.10
N ALA A 325 -1.31 -4.66 1.55
CA ALA A 325 -2.15 -3.79 0.75
C ALA A 325 -2.29 -4.36 -0.67
N ALA A 326 -3.29 -3.92 -1.44
CA ALA A 326 -3.52 -4.37 -2.81
C ALA A 326 -2.30 -4.08 -3.69
N VAL A 327 -1.70 -2.89 -3.54
CA VAL A 327 -0.46 -2.52 -4.25
C VAL A 327 0.73 -3.41 -3.90
N ASP A 328 0.75 -4.06 -2.74
CA ASP A 328 1.88 -4.92 -2.39
C ASP A 328 1.89 -6.18 -3.26
N PHE A 329 0.74 -6.71 -3.67
CA PHE A 329 0.66 -7.84 -4.59
C PHE A 329 1.23 -7.47 -5.96
N LEU A 330 0.83 -6.31 -6.49
CA LEU A 330 1.39 -5.72 -7.72
C LEU A 330 2.91 -5.62 -7.62
N LEU A 331 3.43 -4.96 -6.58
CA LEU A 331 4.87 -4.69 -6.46
C LEU A 331 5.69 -5.97 -6.28
N LEU A 332 5.18 -6.95 -5.53
CA LEU A 332 5.86 -8.22 -5.32
C LEU A 332 5.87 -9.07 -6.61
N ALA A 333 4.77 -9.08 -7.36
CA ALA A 333 4.67 -9.77 -8.65
C ALA A 333 5.56 -9.09 -9.70
N ALA A 334 5.51 -7.77 -9.81
CA ALA A 334 6.37 -6.99 -10.70
C ALA A 334 7.86 -7.17 -10.36
N ALA A 335 8.21 -7.21 -9.07
CA ALA A 335 9.58 -7.47 -8.65
C ALA A 335 10.03 -8.90 -9.03
N SER A 336 9.16 -9.91 -8.89
CA SER A 336 9.44 -11.27 -9.33
C SER A 336 9.71 -11.32 -10.84
N GLY A 337 8.81 -10.73 -11.64
CA GLY A 337 8.96 -10.64 -13.10
C GLY A 337 10.21 -9.85 -13.52
N ALA A 338 10.53 -8.74 -12.85
CA ALA A 338 11.77 -7.99 -13.08
C ALA A 338 13.03 -8.80 -12.77
N GLY A 339 12.97 -9.63 -11.72
CA GLY A 339 14.04 -10.56 -11.38
C GLY A 339 14.24 -11.64 -12.45
N PHE A 340 13.15 -12.27 -12.85
CA PHE A 340 13.16 -13.29 -13.90
C PHE A 340 13.73 -12.71 -15.21
N GLN A 341 13.22 -11.55 -15.61
CA GLN A 341 13.70 -10.81 -16.78
C GLN A 341 15.16 -10.40 -16.68
N LEU A 342 15.62 -9.98 -15.50
CA LEU A 342 17.03 -9.69 -15.27
C LEU A 342 17.87 -10.94 -15.54
N ALA A 343 17.51 -12.09 -14.97
CA ALA A 343 18.24 -13.33 -15.21
C ALA A 343 18.21 -13.72 -16.69
N GLU A 344 17.04 -13.75 -17.32
CA GLU A 344 16.90 -14.08 -18.73
C GLU A 344 17.77 -13.18 -19.64
N ARG A 345 17.72 -11.86 -19.43
CA ARG A 345 18.55 -10.90 -20.20
C ARG A 345 20.03 -11.11 -19.98
N LEU A 346 20.46 -11.23 -18.73
CA LEU A 346 21.87 -11.46 -18.42
C LEU A 346 22.38 -12.71 -19.13
N LEU A 347 21.56 -13.74 -19.27
CA LEU A 347 21.97 -14.99 -19.88
C LEU A 347 21.89 -14.96 -21.41
N THR A 348 20.95 -14.19 -21.96
CA THR A 348 20.80 -13.98 -23.40
C THR A 348 21.85 -13.02 -23.97
N GLU A 349 22.06 -11.87 -23.34
CA GLU A 349 22.96 -10.82 -23.80
C GLU A 349 24.43 -11.23 -23.64
N VAL A 350 24.77 -11.93 -22.55
CA VAL A 350 26.13 -12.43 -22.31
C VAL A 350 26.48 -13.58 -23.27
N SER A 351 25.53 -14.46 -23.58
CA SER A 351 25.77 -15.57 -24.51
C SER A 351 25.87 -15.14 -25.99
N LEU A 352 25.27 -14.00 -26.35
CA LEU A 352 25.26 -13.48 -27.73
C LEU A 352 26.36 -12.43 -28.02
N GLY A 353 27.18 -12.06 -27.04
CA GLY A 353 28.42 -11.31 -27.27
C GLY A 353 28.28 -9.86 -27.76
N GLY A 354 27.22 -9.13 -27.36
CA GLY A 354 27.15 -7.68 -27.61
C GLY A 354 25.74 -7.09 -27.54
N ARG A 355 25.69 -5.74 -27.54
CA ARG A 355 24.53 -4.82 -27.39
C ARG A 355 23.45 -4.92 -28.50
N ASN A 356 23.25 -6.09 -29.08
CA ASN A 356 22.41 -6.32 -30.28
C ASN A 356 20.91 -6.41 -29.99
N LEU A 357 20.48 -6.07 -28.77
CA LEU A 357 19.07 -5.85 -28.49
C LEU A 357 18.80 -4.36 -28.64
N SER A 358 18.28 -3.96 -29.81
CA SER A 358 17.60 -2.68 -30.02
C SER A 358 16.31 -2.64 -29.17
N MET A 359 16.48 -2.61 -27.84
CA MET A 359 15.40 -2.54 -26.88
C MET A 359 15.16 -1.09 -26.50
N ASP A 360 14.30 -0.43 -27.27
CA ASP A 360 13.81 0.90 -26.96
C ASP A 360 12.33 0.81 -26.59
N VAL A 361 12.03 0.78 -25.30
CA VAL A 361 10.68 1.10 -24.79
C VAL A 361 10.81 2.16 -23.71
N GLY A 362 11.52 3.24 -24.05
CA GLY A 362 11.52 4.51 -23.35
C GLY A 362 11.92 4.49 -21.86
N PRO A 363 11.93 5.67 -21.21
CA PRO A 363 12.20 5.76 -19.79
C PRO A 363 11.03 5.25 -18.93
N PHE A 364 9.87 4.96 -19.49
CA PHE A 364 8.66 4.60 -18.76
C PHE A 364 8.46 3.08 -18.72
N LEU A 365 8.57 2.50 -17.51
CA LEU A 365 8.52 1.05 -17.26
C LEU A 365 9.49 0.27 -18.17
N PRO A 366 10.81 0.52 -18.04
CA PRO A 366 11.81 -0.05 -18.93
C PRO A 366 11.84 -1.58 -18.81
N GLY A 367 11.98 -2.26 -19.94
CA GLY A 367 11.99 -3.71 -19.97
C GLY A 367 11.17 -4.35 -21.09
N GLY A 368 10.40 -3.56 -21.84
CA GLY A 368 9.70 -4.05 -23.01
C GLY A 368 10.62 -4.34 -24.20
N SER A 369 10.04 -4.95 -25.23
CA SER A 369 10.65 -5.25 -26.51
C SER A 369 9.62 -5.13 -27.63
N THR A 370 10.06 -4.63 -28.78
CA THR A 370 9.26 -4.55 -30.00
C THR A 370 9.96 -5.35 -31.08
N VAL A 371 9.20 -6.21 -31.78
CA VAL A 371 9.70 -6.97 -32.93
C VAL A 371 9.14 -6.31 -34.18
N THR A 372 10.03 -5.95 -35.11
CA THR A 372 9.67 -5.35 -36.41
C THR A 372 10.14 -6.24 -37.56
N ASP A 373 9.42 -6.22 -38.67
CA ASP A 373 9.90 -6.79 -39.93
C ASP A 373 10.99 -5.88 -40.57
N PRO A 374 11.70 -6.34 -41.61
CA PRO A 374 12.69 -5.51 -42.33
C PRO A 374 12.09 -4.28 -43.03
N ALA A 375 10.77 -4.24 -43.24
CA ALA A 375 10.06 -3.09 -43.78
C ALA A 375 9.66 -2.08 -42.69
N GLY A 376 9.95 -2.36 -41.42
CA GLY A 376 9.64 -1.52 -40.26
C GLY A 376 8.26 -1.72 -39.65
N THR A 377 7.47 -2.70 -40.11
CA THR A 377 6.15 -3.03 -39.56
C THR A 377 6.30 -3.70 -38.19
N VAL A 378 5.57 -3.21 -37.19
CA VAL A 378 5.56 -3.83 -35.86
C VAL A 378 4.79 -5.16 -35.90
N LEU A 379 5.50 -6.26 -35.64
CA LEU A 379 4.96 -7.62 -35.62
C LEU A 379 4.50 -8.06 -34.23
N ALA A 380 5.20 -7.61 -33.18
CA ALA A 380 4.83 -7.86 -31.79
C ALA A 380 5.34 -6.76 -30.86
N VAL A 381 4.56 -6.47 -29.83
CA VAL A 381 4.95 -5.60 -28.71
C VAL A 381 4.82 -6.42 -27.42
N PHE A 382 5.90 -6.44 -26.64
CA PHE A 382 5.92 -7.06 -25.33
C PHE A 382 6.36 -6.05 -24.29
N SER A 383 5.59 -5.93 -23.22
CA SER A 383 5.79 -4.94 -22.17
C SER A 383 6.88 -5.33 -21.16
N GLY A 384 7.39 -6.56 -21.26
CA GLY A 384 8.36 -7.10 -20.31
C GLY A 384 7.69 -7.87 -19.17
N HIS A 385 8.37 -8.91 -18.66
CA HIS A 385 7.84 -9.77 -17.60
C HIS A 385 7.47 -9.02 -16.33
N ALA A 386 8.20 -7.95 -15.99
CA ALA A 386 7.89 -7.14 -14.83
C ALA A 386 6.51 -6.46 -14.93
N VAL A 387 6.14 -5.98 -16.12
CA VAL A 387 4.87 -5.30 -16.37
C VAL A 387 3.73 -6.31 -16.43
N THR A 388 3.87 -7.40 -17.19
CA THR A 388 2.83 -8.43 -17.33
C THR A 388 2.56 -9.15 -16.01
N THR A 389 3.62 -9.57 -15.30
CA THR A 389 3.49 -10.21 -13.98
C THR A 389 2.95 -9.21 -12.95
N GLY A 390 3.36 -7.94 -13.04
CA GLY A 390 2.84 -6.84 -12.23
C GLY A 390 1.34 -6.65 -12.42
N LEU A 391 0.82 -6.74 -13.65
CA LEU A 391 -0.59 -6.63 -13.99
C LEU A 391 -1.40 -7.75 -13.32
N VAL A 392 -0.92 -8.98 -13.41
CA VAL A 392 -1.52 -10.13 -12.70
C VAL A 392 -1.52 -9.91 -11.19
N GLY A 393 -0.41 -9.43 -10.63
CA GLY A 393 -0.31 -9.07 -9.21
C GLY A 393 -1.27 -7.96 -8.80
N ALA A 394 -1.48 -6.96 -9.66
CA ALA A 394 -2.42 -5.86 -9.42
C ALA A 394 -3.87 -6.38 -9.35
N ALA A 395 -4.27 -7.17 -10.35
CA ALA A 395 -5.57 -7.81 -10.39
C ALA A 395 -5.82 -8.72 -9.18
N LEU A 396 -4.83 -9.53 -8.80
CA LEU A 396 -4.89 -10.37 -7.61
C LEU A 396 -5.01 -9.55 -6.32
N GLY A 397 -4.24 -8.46 -6.19
CA GLY A 397 -4.30 -7.56 -5.05
C GLY A 397 -5.68 -6.92 -4.87
N LEU A 398 -6.25 -6.42 -5.97
CA LEU A 398 -7.61 -5.87 -6.02
C LEU A 398 -8.66 -6.92 -5.63
N ALA A 399 -8.55 -8.15 -6.15
CA ALA A 399 -9.47 -9.24 -5.79
C ALA A 399 -9.36 -9.62 -4.31
N VAL A 400 -8.14 -9.80 -3.79
CA VAL A 400 -7.90 -10.24 -2.41
C VAL A 400 -8.31 -9.21 -1.38
N VAL A 401 -8.02 -7.93 -1.62
CA VAL A 401 -8.33 -6.82 -0.70
C VAL A 401 -9.76 -6.32 -0.91
N GLY A 402 -10.19 -6.22 -2.17
CA GLY A 402 -11.48 -5.69 -2.58
C GLY A 402 -12.65 -6.68 -2.56
N ARG A 403 -12.43 -7.96 -2.22
CA ARG A 403 -13.49 -8.99 -2.17
C ARG A 403 -14.77 -8.61 -1.41
N ARG A 404 -14.69 -7.67 -0.45
CA ARG A 404 -15.86 -7.17 0.29
C ARG A 404 -16.81 -6.32 -0.56
N TYR A 405 -16.35 -5.84 -1.73
CA TYR A 405 -17.12 -5.04 -2.68
C TYR A 405 -17.77 -5.88 -3.79
N GLY A 406 -17.62 -7.21 -3.74
CA GLY A 406 -18.31 -8.15 -4.62
C GLY A 406 -17.40 -9.25 -5.16
N ALA A 407 -18.00 -10.39 -5.49
CA ALA A 407 -17.29 -11.53 -6.07
C ALA A 407 -16.75 -11.24 -7.49
N TRP A 408 -17.34 -10.28 -8.21
CA TRP A 408 -16.96 -9.92 -9.58
C TRP A 408 -15.50 -9.47 -9.71
N VAL A 409 -14.87 -8.96 -8.64
CA VAL A 409 -13.46 -8.55 -8.65
C VAL A 409 -12.53 -9.76 -8.91
N TRP A 410 -12.99 -10.99 -8.66
CA TRP A 410 -12.27 -12.22 -9.00
C TRP A 410 -12.22 -12.55 -10.49
N PHE A 411 -12.93 -11.80 -11.35
CA PHE A 411 -12.72 -11.89 -12.80
C PHE A 411 -11.45 -11.17 -13.25
N LEU A 412 -10.91 -10.23 -12.45
CA LEU A 412 -9.71 -9.49 -12.84
C LEU A 412 -8.47 -10.39 -13.01
N PRO A 413 -8.13 -11.31 -12.07
CA PRO A 413 -6.91 -12.10 -12.20
C PRO A 413 -6.89 -13.03 -13.42
N PRO A 414 -7.96 -13.77 -13.75
CA PRO A 414 -8.00 -14.56 -14.99
C PRO A 414 -7.85 -13.72 -16.26
N VAL A 415 -8.47 -12.53 -16.32
CA VAL A 415 -8.34 -11.62 -17.47
C VAL A 415 -6.90 -11.10 -17.58
N ALA A 416 -6.31 -10.65 -16.48
CA ALA A 416 -4.92 -10.19 -16.46
C ALA A 416 -3.93 -11.30 -16.83
N MET A 417 -4.18 -12.54 -16.37
CA MET A 417 -3.38 -13.70 -16.73
C MET A 417 -3.50 -14.03 -18.21
N THR A 418 -4.71 -13.99 -18.77
CA THR A 418 -4.94 -14.22 -20.21
C THR A 418 -4.20 -13.18 -21.04
N LEU A 419 -4.24 -11.91 -20.63
CA LEU A 419 -3.53 -10.83 -21.31
C LEU A 419 -2.01 -11.03 -21.25
N ALA A 420 -1.45 -11.29 -20.07
CA ALA A 420 -0.03 -11.59 -19.89
C ALA A 420 0.43 -12.78 -20.73
N PHE A 421 -0.38 -13.86 -20.73
CA PHE A 421 -0.13 -15.07 -21.49
C PHE A 421 -0.15 -14.80 -22.99
N LEU A 422 -1.18 -14.15 -23.54
CA LEU A 422 -1.30 -13.88 -24.98
C LEU A 422 -0.21 -12.94 -25.50
N GLU A 423 0.18 -11.93 -24.71
CA GLU A 423 1.24 -10.99 -25.07
C GLU A 423 2.60 -11.72 -25.15
N HIS A 424 2.90 -12.55 -24.16
CA HIS A 424 4.12 -13.35 -24.13
C HIS A 424 4.10 -14.43 -25.23
N LEU A 425 2.96 -15.12 -25.42
CA LEU A 425 2.77 -16.11 -26.48
C LEU A 425 2.98 -15.51 -27.87
N ASN A 426 2.47 -14.30 -28.13
CA ASN A 426 2.68 -13.61 -29.40
C ASN A 426 4.17 -13.35 -29.65
N LEU A 427 4.89 -12.84 -28.64
CA LEU A 427 6.33 -12.62 -28.75
C LEU A 427 7.08 -13.91 -29.10
N ASN A 428 6.84 -14.99 -28.35
CA ASN A 428 7.48 -16.30 -28.59
C ASN A 428 7.14 -16.86 -29.96
N ALA A 429 5.88 -16.73 -30.39
CA ALA A 429 5.45 -17.18 -31.71
C ALA A 429 6.22 -16.44 -32.80
N ARG A 430 6.27 -15.10 -32.75
CA ARG A 430 6.99 -14.28 -33.76
C ARG A 430 8.48 -14.61 -33.81
N LEU A 431 9.11 -14.81 -32.65
CA LEU A 431 10.53 -15.18 -32.58
C LEU A 431 10.82 -16.60 -33.07
N ALA A 432 9.84 -17.51 -32.98
CA ALA A 432 9.90 -18.84 -33.58
C ALA A 432 9.53 -18.85 -35.08
N ASN A 433 9.40 -17.68 -35.72
CA ASN A 433 8.87 -17.54 -37.08
C ASN A 433 7.49 -18.21 -37.27
N ALA A 434 6.66 -18.14 -36.23
CA ALA A 434 5.30 -18.66 -36.20
C ALA A 434 4.27 -17.53 -35.99
N ALA A 435 3.01 -17.83 -36.28
CA ALA A 435 1.89 -16.95 -35.99
C ALA A 435 1.02 -17.57 -34.88
N LEU A 436 0.32 -16.70 -34.14
CA LEU A 436 -0.74 -17.15 -33.24
C LEU A 436 -1.88 -17.78 -34.04
N HIS A 437 -2.60 -18.69 -33.40
CA HIS A 437 -3.90 -19.15 -33.91
C HIS A 437 -4.83 -17.93 -34.11
N PRO A 438 -5.64 -17.86 -35.19
CA PRO A 438 -6.44 -16.67 -35.50
C PRO A 438 -7.35 -16.19 -34.35
N ALA A 439 -7.91 -17.12 -33.57
CA ALA A 439 -8.71 -16.76 -32.39
C ALA A 439 -7.87 -16.12 -31.27
N SER A 440 -6.63 -16.57 -31.07
CA SER A 440 -5.70 -16.01 -30.10
C SER A 440 -5.17 -14.66 -30.56
N ASP A 441 -4.92 -14.49 -31.86
CA ASP A 441 -4.51 -13.23 -32.48
C ASP A 441 -5.62 -12.17 -32.37
N PHE A 442 -6.87 -12.55 -32.67
CA PHE A 442 -8.04 -11.69 -32.47
C PHE A 442 -8.20 -11.27 -31.00
N ALA A 443 -8.09 -12.21 -30.06
CA ALA A 443 -8.17 -11.91 -28.63
C ALA A 443 -7.01 -11.00 -28.17
N HIS A 444 -5.79 -11.24 -28.66
CA HIS A 444 -4.64 -10.39 -28.37
C HIS A 444 -4.83 -8.97 -28.91
N GLY A 445 -5.36 -8.82 -30.12
CA GLY A 445 -5.72 -7.54 -30.72
C GLY A 445 -6.79 -6.78 -29.93
N LEU A 446 -7.86 -7.47 -29.50
CA LEU A 446 -8.91 -6.89 -28.66
C LEU A 446 -8.39 -6.37 -27.32
N LEU A 447 -7.36 -7.03 -26.76
CA LEU A 447 -6.70 -6.64 -25.52
C LEU A 447 -5.63 -5.57 -25.70
N GLY A 448 -5.46 -5.03 -26.92
CA GLY A 448 -4.58 -3.90 -27.21
C GLY A 448 -3.18 -4.29 -27.67
N GLY A 449 -2.93 -5.54 -28.05
CA GLY A 449 -1.71 -5.97 -28.73
C GLY A 449 -0.42 -5.72 -27.95
N GLY A 450 -0.47 -5.70 -26.61
CA GLY A 450 0.65 -5.36 -25.73
C GLY A 450 0.86 -3.87 -25.48
N VAL A 451 0.40 -2.98 -26.37
CA VAL A 451 0.57 -1.51 -26.24
C VAL A 451 -0.20 -0.95 -25.05
N LEU A 452 -1.37 -1.51 -24.73
CA LEU A 452 -2.21 -1.05 -23.63
C LEU A 452 -1.79 -1.59 -22.25
N THR A 453 -0.99 -2.66 -22.20
CA THR A 453 -0.62 -3.37 -20.96
C THR A 453 0.03 -2.45 -19.91
N PRO A 454 1.01 -1.57 -20.25
CA PRO A 454 1.60 -0.66 -19.27
C PRO A 454 0.58 0.34 -18.68
N TRP A 455 -0.36 0.81 -19.51
CA TRP A 455 -1.40 1.74 -19.09
C TRP A 455 -2.46 1.07 -18.20
N LEU A 456 -2.85 -0.16 -18.54
CA LEU A 456 -3.71 -0.99 -17.70
C LEU A 456 -3.05 -1.25 -16.34
N LEU A 457 -1.74 -1.52 -16.30
CA LEU A 457 -1.00 -1.66 -15.04
C LEU A 457 -1.07 -0.38 -14.19
N VAL A 458 -0.85 0.80 -14.79
CA VAL A 458 -0.96 2.09 -14.09
C VAL A 458 -2.38 2.35 -13.59
N LEU A 459 -3.39 2.03 -14.39
CA LEU A 459 -4.79 2.13 -13.98
C LEU A 459 -5.08 1.22 -12.76
N LEU A 460 -4.69 -0.05 -12.82
CA LEU A 460 -4.89 -0.97 -11.70
C LEU A 460 -4.07 -0.57 -10.46
N LEU A 461 -2.89 0.02 -10.64
CA LEU A 461 -2.12 0.62 -9.55
C LEU A 461 -2.87 1.77 -8.89
N ALA A 462 -3.46 2.70 -9.66
CA ALA A 462 -4.26 3.79 -9.13
C ALA A 462 -5.51 3.27 -8.38
N CYS A 463 -6.22 2.29 -8.96
CA CYS A 463 -7.33 1.62 -8.30
C CYS A 463 -6.91 0.94 -7.00
N ALA A 464 -5.75 0.28 -6.97
CA ALA A 464 -5.23 -0.40 -5.80
C ALA A 464 -4.88 0.59 -4.69
N VAL A 465 -4.23 1.73 -5.02
CA VAL A 465 -3.96 2.81 -4.07
C VAL A 465 -5.25 3.38 -3.47
N ALA A 466 -6.25 3.69 -4.31
CA ALA A 466 -7.53 4.22 -3.87
C ALA A 466 -8.28 3.22 -2.96
N MET A 467 -8.29 1.94 -3.35
CA MET A 467 -8.87 0.86 -2.55
C MET A 467 -8.18 0.73 -1.20
N ASP A 468 -6.85 0.77 -1.18
CA ASP A 468 -6.07 0.64 0.05
C ASP A 468 -6.37 1.77 1.03
N TYR A 469 -6.41 3.02 0.58
CA TYR A 469 -6.76 4.15 1.46
C TYR A 469 -8.22 4.08 1.92
N ARG A 470 -9.14 3.58 1.08
CA ARG A 470 -10.52 3.28 1.50
C ARG A 470 -10.57 2.22 2.58
N MET A 471 -9.74 1.18 2.51
CA MET A 471 -9.62 0.15 3.56
C MET A 471 -8.98 0.72 4.84
N ILE A 472 -7.86 1.45 4.72
CA ILE A 472 -7.13 2.03 5.86
C ILE A 472 -8.01 3.00 6.66
N ALA A 473 -8.91 3.73 5.99
CA ALA A 473 -9.83 4.65 6.65
C ALA A 473 -10.75 3.96 7.67
N THR A 474 -11.14 2.70 7.44
CA THR A 474 -12.02 1.94 8.35
C THR A 474 -11.28 1.42 9.59
N ALA A 475 -9.95 1.56 9.65
CA ALA A 475 -9.11 1.11 10.76
C ALA A 475 -8.71 2.25 11.73
N ALA A 476 -9.39 3.39 11.66
CA ALA A 476 -9.06 4.56 12.48
C ALA A 476 -9.25 4.32 13.99
N GLU A 477 -10.06 3.33 14.38
CA GLU A 477 -10.28 2.94 15.77
C GLU A 477 -9.05 2.35 16.46
N SER A 478 -8.18 1.66 15.71
CA SER A 478 -6.98 1.00 16.25
C SER A 478 -5.66 1.60 15.75
N THR A 479 -5.71 2.40 14.69
CA THR A 479 -4.52 3.00 14.07
C THR A 479 -4.24 4.39 14.63
N PRO A 480 -3.06 4.65 15.22
CA PRO A 480 -2.74 5.98 15.73
C PRO A 480 -2.76 7.04 14.61
N PRO A 481 -3.14 8.28 14.93
CA PRO A 481 -3.18 9.35 13.93
C PRO A 481 -1.78 9.68 13.40
N LEU A 482 -1.72 10.28 12.21
CA LEU A 482 -0.50 10.94 11.76
C LEU A 482 -0.31 12.22 12.59
N PRO A 483 0.95 12.63 12.88
CA PRO A 483 1.19 13.90 13.56
C PRO A 483 0.60 15.09 12.80
N GLY A 484 0.01 16.05 13.53
CA GLY A 484 -0.60 17.25 12.97
C GLY A 484 -1.99 17.02 12.34
N GLN A 485 -2.56 18.08 11.76
CA GLN A 485 -3.89 18.01 11.15
C GLN A 485 -3.85 17.50 9.70
N PRO A 486 -4.86 16.74 9.26
CA PRO A 486 -4.95 16.30 7.87
C PRO A 486 -5.17 17.49 6.92
N PRO A 487 -4.36 17.64 5.87
CA PRO A 487 -4.47 18.71 4.89
C PRO A 487 -5.73 18.53 4.02
N LEU A 488 -6.05 19.53 3.20
CA LEU A 488 -7.18 19.48 2.25
C LEU A 488 -8.54 19.18 2.92
N ALA A 489 -8.75 19.64 4.16
CA ALA A 489 -10.02 19.46 4.87
C ALA A 489 -11.22 20.03 4.08
N ARG A 490 -11.03 21.17 3.40
CA ARG A 490 -12.07 21.77 2.54
C ARG A 490 -12.48 20.83 1.40
N LEU A 491 -11.51 20.24 0.69
CA LEU A 491 -11.78 19.30 -0.41
C LEU A 491 -12.53 18.06 0.08
N ARG A 492 -12.11 17.48 1.22
CA ARG A 492 -12.78 16.32 1.82
C ARG A 492 -14.21 16.64 2.26
N ARG A 493 -14.42 17.80 2.89
CA ARG A 493 -15.75 18.29 3.27
C ARG A 493 -16.64 18.46 2.06
N TRP A 494 -16.16 19.14 1.02
CA TRP A 494 -16.90 19.34 -0.23
C TRP A 494 -17.28 18.00 -0.88
N ALA A 495 -16.33 17.06 -0.98
CA ALA A 495 -16.58 15.76 -1.58
C ALA A 495 -17.65 14.97 -0.81
N ARG A 496 -17.64 15.06 0.54
CA ARG A 496 -18.63 14.39 1.39
C ARG A 496 -20.00 15.04 1.33
N GLY A 497 -20.08 16.37 1.43
CA GLY A 497 -21.35 17.08 1.27
C GLY A 497 -22.04 16.73 -0.05
N ARG A 498 -21.26 16.72 -1.15
CA ARG A 498 -21.75 16.27 -2.46
C ARG A 498 -22.20 14.80 -2.44
N SER A 499 -21.44 13.92 -1.78
CA SER A 499 -21.79 12.50 -1.66
C SER A 499 -23.10 12.30 -0.89
N VAL A 500 -23.29 12.99 0.24
CA VAL A 500 -24.52 12.93 1.04
C VAL A 500 -25.70 13.41 0.20
N ALA A 501 -25.59 14.61 -0.40
CA ALA A 501 -26.64 15.20 -1.22
C ALA A 501 -27.04 14.33 -2.42
N MET A 502 -26.10 13.58 -3.00
CA MET A 502 -26.37 12.66 -4.11
C MET A 502 -26.92 11.31 -3.63
N ARG A 503 -26.46 10.79 -2.48
CA ARG A 503 -26.93 9.51 -1.92
C ARG A 503 -28.41 9.53 -1.59
N VAL A 504 -28.92 10.64 -1.06
CA VAL A 504 -30.35 10.85 -0.76
C VAL A 504 -31.20 10.79 -2.04
N ARG A 505 -30.63 11.13 -3.20
CA ARG A 505 -31.31 11.10 -4.51
C ARG A 505 -31.25 9.73 -5.20
N VAL A 506 -30.45 8.79 -4.71
CA VAL A 506 -30.38 7.44 -5.29
C VAL A 506 -31.61 6.66 -4.81
N PRO A 507 -32.53 6.26 -5.72
CA PRO A 507 -33.74 5.56 -5.30
C PRO A 507 -33.40 4.24 -4.60
N ALA A 508 -34.21 3.86 -3.61
CA ALA A 508 -34.02 2.62 -2.87
C ALA A 508 -34.53 1.38 -3.63
N ASP A 509 -35.43 1.58 -4.59
CA ASP A 509 -36.19 0.59 -5.35
C ASP A 509 -35.55 0.18 -6.69
N ILE A 510 -34.51 0.89 -7.15
CA ILE A 510 -33.77 0.48 -8.36
C ILE A 510 -33.00 -0.83 -8.17
N ALA A 511 -32.77 -1.54 -9.28
CA ALA A 511 -32.14 -2.86 -9.24
C ALA A 511 -30.79 -2.84 -8.48
N PRO A 512 -30.48 -3.86 -7.65
CA PRO A 512 -29.33 -3.83 -6.74
C PRO A 512 -27.97 -3.62 -7.42
N LEU A 513 -27.82 -4.03 -8.68
CA LEU A 513 -26.59 -3.79 -9.45
C LEU A 513 -26.44 -2.30 -9.78
N PHE A 514 -27.45 -1.68 -10.38
CA PHE A 514 -27.44 -0.25 -10.71
C PHE A 514 -27.30 0.61 -9.47
N ARG A 515 -27.97 0.25 -8.36
CA ARG A 515 -27.82 0.96 -7.08
C ARG A 515 -26.38 0.92 -6.57
N ARG A 516 -25.73 -0.26 -6.61
CA ARG A 516 -24.33 -0.39 -6.20
C ARG A 516 -23.39 0.42 -7.10
N MET A 517 -23.63 0.42 -8.40
CA MET A 517 -22.85 1.23 -9.36
C MET A 517 -23.03 2.73 -9.07
N ALA A 518 -24.26 3.20 -8.92
CA ALA A 518 -24.57 4.59 -8.60
C ALA A 518 -23.89 5.02 -7.29
N LEU A 519 -24.04 4.25 -6.20
CA LEU A 519 -23.40 4.54 -4.91
C LEU A 519 -21.87 4.52 -5.02
N SER A 520 -21.29 3.59 -5.78
CA SER A 520 -19.83 3.57 -6.00
C SER A 520 -19.32 4.83 -6.73
N TRP A 521 -20.14 5.38 -7.62
CA TRP A 521 -19.84 6.60 -8.36
C TRP A 521 -20.00 7.85 -7.50
N VAL A 522 -21.02 7.88 -6.65
CA VAL A 522 -21.24 8.93 -5.65
C VAL A 522 -20.11 8.98 -4.61
N ASP A 523 -19.56 7.82 -4.23
CA ASP A 523 -18.47 7.72 -3.26
C ASP A 523 -17.07 7.96 -3.83
N LEU A 524 -16.92 7.92 -5.17
CA LEU A 524 -15.63 8.04 -5.81
C LEU A 524 -14.92 9.36 -5.45
N PRO A 525 -15.57 10.55 -5.53
CA PRO A 525 -14.95 11.81 -5.11
C PRO A 525 -14.47 11.79 -3.65
N VAL A 526 -15.23 11.17 -2.74
CA VAL A 526 -14.84 11.05 -1.33
C VAL A 526 -13.60 10.18 -1.18
N THR A 527 -13.56 9.06 -1.90
CA THR A 527 -12.43 8.13 -1.91
C THR A 527 -11.17 8.82 -2.45
N LEU A 528 -11.28 9.55 -3.57
CA LEU A 528 -10.17 10.27 -4.18
C LEU A 528 -9.69 11.43 -3.30
N ALA A 529 -10.59 12.26 -2.77
CA ALA A 529 -10.24 13.37 -1.89
C ALA A 529 -9.57 12.89 -0.59
N THR A 530 -10.05 11.78 -0.02
CA THR A 530 -9.46 11.19 1.20
C THR A 530 -8.10 10.57 0.90
N THR A 531 -7.96 9.88 -0.23
CA THR A 531 -6.70 9.31 -0.71
C THR A 531 -5.65 10.40 -0.90
N LEU A 532 -6.00 11.46 -1.65
CA LEU A 532 -5.11 12.58 -1.91
C LEU A 532 -4.71 13.30 -0.61
N SER A 533 -5.67 13.61 0.26
CA SER A 533 -5.41 14.23 1.57
C SER A 533 -4.46 13.38 2.42
N THR A 534 -4.62 12.06 2.44
CA THR A 534 -3.75 11.17 3.22
C THR A 534 -2.34 11.08 2.62
N ILE A 535 -2.22 10.98 1.29
CA ILE A 535 -0.91 11.00 0.61
C ILE A 535 -0.18 12.31 0.91
N VAL A 536 -0.86 13.45 0.78
CA VAL A 536 -0.29 14.77 1.07
C VAL A 536 0.10 14.88 2.54
N HIS A 537 -0.68 14.34 3.48
CA HIS A 537 -0.34 14.31 4.91
C HIS A 537 0.96 13.54 5.13
N GLU A 538 1.07 12.33 4.57
CA GLU A 538 2.28 11.52 4.71
C GLU A 538 3.52 12.17 4.08
N LEU A 539 3.35 12.86 2.95
CA LEU A 539 4.42 13.63 2.31
C LEU A 539 4.84 14.85 3.15
N ALA A 540 3.88 15.57 3.74
CA ALA A 540 4.16 16.68 4.65
C ALA A 540 4.92 16.21 5.90
N VAL A 541 4.51 15.10 6.50
CA VAL A 541 5.23 14.46 7.63
C VAL A 541 6.65 14.07 7.20
N ALA A 542 6.82 13.47 6.02
CA ALA A 542 8.14 13.11 5.51
C ALA A 542 9.02 14.34 5.20
N ALA A 543 8.46 15.42 4.67
CA ALA A 543 9.19 16.64 4.36
C ALA A 543 9.69 17.34 5.63
N ILE A 544 8.84 17.46 6.65
CA ILE A 544 9.26 18.00 7.97
C ILE A 544 10.32 17.07 8.57
N ALA A 545 10.13 15.76 8.53
CA ALA A 545 11.10 14.79 9.02
C ALA A 545 12.46 14.90 8.31
N ALA A 546 12.47 15.11 6.98
CA ALA A 546 13.68 15.32 6.19
C ALA A 546 14.44 16.56 6.67
N ARG A 547 13.72 17.65 6.96
CA ARG A 547 14.31 18.88 7.51
C ARG A 547 14.83 18.74 8.94
N ARG A 548 14.31 17.78 9.72
CA ARG A 548 14.86 17.41 11.04
C ARG A 548 16.08 16.49 10.94
N GLY A 549 16.40 16.01 9.74
CA GLY A 549 17.59 15.21 9.43
C GLY A 549 17.30 13.73 9.14
N PRO A 550 18.32 12.99 8.67
CA PRO A 550 18.18 11.64 8.12
C PRO A 550 17.61 10.63 9.13
N GLY A 551 17.95 10.78 10.41
CA GLY A 551 17.43 9.92 11.48
C GLY A 551 15.91 10.01 11.64
N VAL A 552 15.37 11.24 11.67
CA VAL A 552 13.93 11.46 11.82
C VAL A 552 13.18 11.02 10.57
N LEU A 553 13.73 11.27 9.38
CA LEU A 553 13.17 10.81 8.11
C LEU A 553 13.08 9.27 8.03
N CYS A 554 14.14 8.58 8.41
CA CYS A 554 14.18 7.11 8.40
C CYS A 554 13.22 6.49 9.42
N ASP A 555 13.11 7.09 10.61
CA ASP A 555 12.11 6.68 11.61
C ASP A 555 10.69 6.92 11.09
N THR A 556 10.46 8.03 10.40
CA THR A 556 9.17 8.36 9.75
C THR A 556 8.80 7.32 8.71
N TRP A 557 9.69 6.96 7.77
CA TRP A 557 9.39 5.95 6.76
C TRP A 557 9.11 4.56 7.36
N ARG A 558 9.80 4.19 8.45
CA ARG A 558 9.49 2.96 9.19
C ARG A 558 8.11 3.04 9.83
N PHE A 559 7.82 4.14 10.52
CA PHE A 559 6.55 4.37 11.19
C PHE A 559 5.39 4.31 10.20
N LEU A 560 5.44 5.06 9.10
CA LEU A 560 4.39 5.08 8.07
C LEU A 560 4.11 3.67 7.53
N ARG A 561 5.15 2.91 7.18
CA ARG A 561 4.99 1.54 6.69
C ARG A 561 4.33 0.62 7.72
N ARG A 562 4.77 0.68 8.98
CA ARG A 562 4.21 -0.12 10.08
C ARG A 562 2.77 0.28 10.39
N ARG A 563 2.47 1.57 10.35
CA ARG A 563 1.13 2.13 10.52
C ARG A 563 0.18 1.61 9.46
N ARG A 564 0.55 1.68 8.17
CA ARG A 564 -0.26 1.13 7.06
C ARG A 564 -0.46 -0.39 7.18
N GLY A 565 0.59 -1.14 7.53
CA GLY A 565 0.47 -2.59 7.74
C GLY A 565 -0.47 -2.96 8.89
N ASN A 566 -0.48 -2.19 9.98
CA ASN A 566 -1.43 -2.41 11.07
C ASN A 566 -2.86 -1.99 10.67
N ALA A 567 -3.03 -0.85 10.00
CA ALA A 567 -4.32 -0.41 9.50
C ALA A 567 -4.94 -1.40 8.50
N MET A 568 -4.13 -1.94 7.59
CA MET A 568 -4.57 -2.95 6.64
C MET A 568 -4.89 -4.28 7.32
N GLY A 569 -4.10 -4.67 8.32
CA GLY A 569 -4.39 -5.84 9.15
C GLY A 569 -5.75 -5.75 9.84
N GLU A 570 -6.06 -4.58 10.41
CA GLU A 570 -7.36 -4.30 11.03
C GLU A 570 -8.49 -4.33 10.00
N ALA A 571 -8.36 -3.54 8.94
CA ALA A 571 -9.40 -3.41 7.94
C ALA A 571 -9.74 -4.75 7.26
N ARG A 572 -8.74 -5.63 7.09
CA ARG A 572 -8.91 -6.98 6.52
C ARG A 572 -9.30 -8.04 7.54
N SER A 573 -9.19 -7.76 8.85
CA SER A 573 -9.68 -8.65 9.92
C SER A 573 -11.20 -8.81 9.83
N ALA A 574 -11.89 -7.72 9.45
CA ALA A 574 -13.34 -7.58 9.45
C ALA A 574 -13.96 -7.92 10.82
N GLY A 575 -13.36 -7.38 11.89
CA GLY A 575 -13.79 -7.60 13.28
C GLY A 575 -13.36 -8.95 13.88
N ARG A 576 -12.66 -9.79 13.12
CA ARG A 576 -12.13 -11.06 13.66
C ARG A 576 -10.87 -10.82 14.46
N PRO A 577 -10.63 -11.60 15.54
CA PRO A 577 -9.36 -11.55 16.27
C PRO A 577 -8.17 -11.72 15.34
N TRP A 578 -7.26 -10.76 15.36
CA TRP A 578 -6.05 -10.76 14.56
C TRP A 578 -4.86 -10.26 15.37
N ARG A 579 -3.67 -10.33 14.77
CA ARG A 579 -2.42 -10.09 15.46
C ARG A 579 -1.73 -8.81 14.99
N HIS A 580 -1.71 -7.81 15.86
CA HIS A 580 -0.94 -6.59 15.66
C HIS A 580 0.56 -6.88 15.62
N HIS A 581 1.24 -6.32 14.63
CA HIS A 581 2.70 -6.39 14.54
C HIS A 581 3.26 -5.16 13.80
N PRO A 582 3.93 -4.21 14.49
CA PRO A 582 4.20 -4.18 15.95
C PRO A 582 2.92 -4.06 16.79
N SER A 583 3.02 -4.23 18.12
CA SER A 583 1.86 -4.07 19.01
C SER A 583 1.30 -2.64 18.93
N GLN A 584 0.02 -2.48 19.29
CA GLN A 584 -0.64 -1.18 19.25
C GLN A 584 0.05 -0.17 20.17
N GLU A 585 0.40 -0.58 21.40
CA GLU A 585 1.17 0.24 22.34
C GLU A 585 2.52 0.71 21.77
N GLU A 586 3.25 -0.19 21.10
CA GLU A 586 4.52 0.14 20.49
C GLU A 586 4.33 1.16 19.35
N LEU A 587 3.30 0.98 18.53
CA LEU A 587 2.99 1.89 17.43
C LEU A 587 2.55 3.27 17.94
N THR A 588 1.72 3.34 18.98
CA THR A 588 1.28 4.60 19.61
C THR A 588 2.46 5.32 20.27
N ARG A 589 3.37 4.59 20.93
CA ARG A 589 4.62 5.16 21.45
C ARG A 589 5.49 5.73 20.33
N GLN A 590 5.61 5.02 19.20
CA GLN A 590 6.35 5.50 18.02
C GLN A 590 5.69 6.77 17.43
N ALA A 591 4.36 6.84 17.39
CA ALA A 591 3.63 8.02 16.93
C ALA A 591 3.91 9.25 17.81
N ARG A 592 3.82 9.09 19.15
CA ARG A 592 4.13 10.17 20.11
C ARG A 592 5.58 10.63 20.04
N GLU A 593 6.51 9.68 19.96
CA GLU A 593 7.95 9.99 19.79
C GLU A 593 8.20 10.75 18.49
N LEU A 594 7.57 10.33 17.40
CA LEU A 594 7.67 11.02 16.13
C LEU A 594 7.10 12.45 16.22
N ALA A 595 5.91 12.63 16.79
CA ALA A 595 5.31 13.96 16.97
C ALA A 595 6.22 14.91 17.77
N ARG A 596 6.86 14.41 18.85
CA ARG A 596 7.87 15.17 19.61
C ARG A 596 9.06 15.58 18.74
N ARG A 597 9.63 14.64 17.97
CA ARG A 597 10.77 14.92 17.09
C ARG A 597 10.46 15.87 15.93
N LEU A 598 9.21 15.91 15.49
CA LEU A 598 8.74 16.85 14.47
C LEU A 598 8.51 18.27 15.04
N GLY A 599 8.43 18.42 16.37
CA GLY A 599 8.15 19.69 17.04
C GLY A 599 6.65 19.99 17.19
N LEU A 600 5.79 18.97 17.16
CA LEU A 600 4.33 19.11 17.18
C LEU A 600 3.72 18.87 18.57
N ALA A 601 4.54 18.72 19.61
CA ALA A 601 4.08 18.33 20.95
C ALA A 601 3.50 19.48 21.80
N ALA A 602 3.35 20.69 21.24
CA ALA A 602 2.91 21.89 21.99
C ALA A 602 1.82 22.73 21.31
N THR A 603 1.26 22.30 20.17
CA THR A 603 0.28 23.11 19.42
C THR A 603 -1.11 22.47 19.46
N GLY A 604 -1.72 22.53 20.64
CA GLY A 604 -3.17 22.52 20.74
C GLY A 604 -3.72 23.86 20.26
N GLY A 605 -4.68 23.82 19.34
CA GLY A 605 -5.56 24.95 19.06
C GLY A 605 -5.09 25.96 17.99
N VAL A 606 -6.06 26.29 17.15
CA VAL A 606 -6.22 27.51 16.32
C VAL A 606 -5.84 27.43 14.83
N THR A 607 -6.84 27.85 14.07
CA THR A 607 -7.06 28.01 12.62
C THR A 607 -6.36 29.26 12.06
N GLY A 608 -5.79 29.23 10.85
CA GLY A 608 -6.51 29.67 9.65
C GLY A 608 -5.64 30.41 8.62
N ALA A 609 -5.91 30.14 7.32
CA ALA A 609 -5.46 30.82 6.08
C ALA A 609 -3.93 30.82 5.79
N MET A 610 -3.42 30.38 4.63
CA MET A 610 -3.80 30.62 3.24
C MET A 610 -3.39 29.45 2.34
N ALA A 611 -4.19 29.22 1.30
CA ALA A 611 -3.84 28.38 0.16
C ALA A 611 -3.18 29.23 -0.93
N ALA A 612 -2.08 28.76 -1.51
CA ALA A 612 -1.79 28.84 -2.96
C ALA A 612 -0.38 28.30 -3.26
N MET A 613 -0.34 27.36 -4.21
CA MET A 613 0.66 27.15 -5.27
C MET A 613 2.17 27.31 -4.96
N TYR A 614 2.94 26.24 -5.17
CA TYR A 614 3.45 25.92 -6.51
C TYR A 614 3.96 24.48 -6.55
N ALA A 615 3.52 23.76 -7.58
CA ALA A 615 4.16 22.56 -8.08
C ALA A 615 5.19 23.00 -9.13
N ALA A 616 6.45 22.60 -8.94
CA ALA A 616 7.50 22.45 -9.95
C ALA A 616 8.78 22.09 -9.18
N GLY A 617 9.62 21.16 -9.61
CA GLY A 617 9.58 20.28 -10.77
C GLY A 617 10.68 19.24 -10.54
N MET A 618 10.42 18.01 -10.93
CA MET A 618 11.50 17.06 -11.12
C MET A 618 11.20 16.32 -12.40
N TYR A 619 11.75 16.86 -13.48
CA TYR A 619 11.93 16.16 -14.73
C TYR A 619 13.41 16.33 -15.05
N VAL A 620 14.17 15.27 -14.86
CA VAL A 620 15.47 15.10 -15.50
C VAL A 620 15.30 13.87 -16.37
N ILE A 621 14.99 14.11 -17.65
CA ILE A 621 15.28 13.16 -18.71
C ILE A 621 16.79 13.10 -18.81
N VAL A 622 17.35 11.89 -18.75
CA VAL A 622 18.66 11.62 -19.34
C VAL A 622 18.40 11.29 -20.80
N THR A 623 18.80 12.18 -21.71
CA THR A 623 18.86 11.91 -23.14
C THR A 623 20.25 11.35 -23.46
N ALA A 624 20.30 10.21 -24.13
CA ALA A 624 21.45 9.77 -24.91
C ALA A 624 20.96 9.50 -26.35
N PRO A 625 21.74 9.83 -27.39
CA PRO A 625 21.31 9.66 -28.77
C PRO A 625 21.34 8.18 -29.17
N VAL A 626 20.25 7.72 -29.78
CA VAL A 626 20.16 6.42 -30.46
C VAL A 626 20.62 6.61 -31.90
N ALA A 627 21.66 5.87 -32.30
CA ALA A 627 22.10 5.78 -33.69
C ALA A 627 21.52 4.51 -34.33
N PRO A 628 21.10 4.54 -35.61
CA PRO A 628 20.60 3.35 -36.31
C PRO A 628 21.77 2.46 -36.71
N GLY A 629 21.75 1.19 -36.28
CA GLY A 629 22.65 0.13 -36.75
C GLY A 629 21.89 -0.87 -37.62
N PRO A 630 22.55 -1.50 -38.61
CA PRO A 630 21.88 -2.31 -39.62
C PRO A 630 21.47 -3.70 -39.10
N ASP A 631 20.48 -4.25 -39.80
CA ASP A 631 19.78 -5.53 -39.64
C ASP A 631 20.58 -6.67 -38.99
N GLY A 632 20.03 -7.22 -37.90
CA GLY A 632 20.58 -8.37 -37.18
C GLY A 632 19.47 -9.22 -36.55
N ASP A 633 19.45 -10.49 -36.94
CA ASP A 633 18.46 -11.54 -36.67
C ASP A 633 18.03 -11.62 -35.17
N GLY A 634 16.79 -11.20 -34.88
CA GLY A 634 16.25 -11.11 -33.53
C GLY A 634 15.91 -12.48 -32.93
N ARG A 635 16.61 -12.88 -31.86
CA ARG A 635 16.31 -14.11 -31.11
C ARG A 635 16.31 -13.89 -29.60
N ALA A 636 15.14 -13.72 -28.98
CA ALA A 636 15.01 -13.78 -27.53
C ALA A 636 15.15 -15.22 -27.01
N ALA A 637 15.52 -15.39 -25.75
CA ALA A 637 15.80 -16.69 -25.14
C ALA A 637 14.98 -16.90 -23.87
N TYR A 638 14.12 -17.92 -23.88
CA TYR A 638 13.33 -18.40 -22.74
C TYR A 638 14.14 -19.25 -21.76
N ALA A 639 13.58 -19.60 -20.60
CA ALA A 639 14.34 -20.21 -19.51
C ALA A 639 15.20 -21.42 -19.95
N PHE A 640 14.66 -22.37 -20.71
CA PHE A 640 15.43 -23.49 -21.27
C PHE A 640 16.52 -23.06 -22.27
N VAL A 641 16.19 -22.21 -23.24
CA VAL A 641 17.13 -21.76 -24.29
C VAL A 641 18.22 -20.86 -23.71
N ALA A 642 17.89 -20.03 -22.74
CA ALA A 642 18.84 -19.27 -21.94
C ALA A 642 19.78 -20.23 -21.21
N LEU A 643 19.26 -21.28 -20.57
CA LEU A 643 20.06 -22.31 -19.89
C LEU A 643 21.12 -22.93 -20.81
N ASP A 644 20.67 -23.41 -21.95
CA ASP A 644 21.46 -24.11 -22.96
C ASP A 644 22.56 -23.21 -23.53
N ARG A 645 22.20 -21.96 -23.86
CA ARG A 645 23.17 -20.96 -24.34
C ARG A 645 24.23 -20.59 -23.32
N ILE A 646 23.88 -20.51 -22.03
CA ILE A 646 24.88 -20.28 -20.97
C ILE A 646 25.83 -21.45 -20.84
N GLN A 647 25.33 -22.69 -20.94
CA GLN A 647 26.20 -23.87 -20.88
C GLN A 647 27.20 -23.85 -22.04
N GLY A 648 26.75 -23.47 -23.24
CA GLY A 648 27.63 -23.23 -24.38
C GLY A 648 28.64 -22.10 -24.15
N TRP A 649 28.18 -20.95 -23.65
CA TRP A 649 29.04 -19.80 -23.37
C TRP A 649 30.07 -20.08 -22.28
N LEU A 650 29.66 -20.64 -21.13
CA LEU A 650 30.55 -21.04 -20.04
C LEU A 650 31.59 -22.07 -20.50
N GLY A 651 31.21 -22.97 -21.41
CA GLY A 651 32.14 -23.94 -22.01
C GLY A 651 33.22 -23.31 -22.87
N GLY A 652 33.01 -22.08 -23.37
CA GLY A 652 33.97 -21.32 -24.16
C GLY A 652 34.85 -20.36 -23.36
N LEU A 653 34.61 -20.19 -22.06
CA LEU A 653 35.39 -19.28 -21.22
C LEU A 653 36.69 -19.92 -20.71
N THR A 654 37.72 -19.09 -20.59
CA THR A 654 38.90 -19.44 -19.79
C THR A 654 38.53 -19.57 -18.30
N ALA A 655 39.40 -20.22 -17.51
CA ALA A 655 39.22 -20.33 -16.06
C ALA A 655 39.14 -18.95 -15.37
N VAL A 656 39.86 -17.95 -15.90
CA VAL A 656 39.86 -16.57 -15.38
C VAL A 656 38.53 -15.89 -15.69
N GLU A 657 38.03 -15.99 -16.92
CA GLU A 657 36.75 -15.40 -17.31
C GLU A 657 35.58 -16.05 -16.57
N SER A 658 35.62 -17.38 -16.39
CA SER A 658 34.64 -18.12 -15.59
C SER A 658 34.59 -17.63 -14.15
N ALA A 659 35.75 -17.37 -13.54
CA ALA A 659 35.83 -16.82 -12.19
C ALA A 659 35.22 -15.41 -12.12
N TRP A 660 35.48 -14.55 -13.10
CA TRP A 660 34.92 -13.19 -13.16
C TRP A 660 33.41 -13.18 -13.43
N ALA A 661 32.90 -14.08 -14.26
CA ALA A 661 31.47 -14.28 -14.45
C ALA A 661 30.76 -14.69 -13.15
N ALA A 662 31.37 -15.62 -12.38
CA ALA A 662 30.86 -16.00 -11.06
C ALA A 662 30.89 -14.82 -10.07
N VAL A 663 31.96 -14.02 -10.08
CA VAL A 663 32.06 -12.79 -9.26
C VAL A 663 30.95 -11.80 -9.62
N ALA A 664 30.67 -11.58 -10.91
CA ALA A 664 29.59 -10.69 -11.34
C ALA A 664 28.22 -11.18 -10.87
N LEU A 665 27.94 -12.49 -10.97
CA LEU A 665 26.70 -13.09 -10.46
C LEU A 665 26.57 -12.91 -8.94
N VAL A 666 27.64 -13.19 -8.18
CA VAL A 666 27.68 -12.99 -6.72
C VAL A 666 27.45 -11.51 -6.37
N ALA A 667 28.02 -10.60 -7.15
CA ALA A 667 27.86 -9.16 -6.95
C ALA A 667 26.41 -8.71 -7.19
N VAL A 668 25.77 -9.12 -8.30
CA VAL A 668 24.35 -8.84 -8.58
C VAL A 668 23.46 -9.34 -7.46
N LEU A 669 23.59 -10.62 -7.09
CA LEU A 669 22.78 -11.23 -6.02
C LEU A 669 23.02 -10.52 -4.69
N THR A 670 24.28 -10.22 -4.35
CA THR A 670 24.61 -9.49 -3.13
C THR A 670 23.96 -8.11 -3.11
N LEU A 671 24.03 -7.35 -4.20
CA LEU A 671 23.48 -5.98 -4.23
C LEU A 671 21.96 -5.96 -4.15
N LEU A 672 21.28 -6.94 -4.74
CA LEU A 672 19.83 -7.10 -4.59
C LEU A 672 19.44 -7.50 -3.16
N LEU A 673 20.17 -8.44 -2.55
CA LEU A 673 19.86 -8.99 -1.23
C LEU A 673 20.28 -8.06 -0.07
N SER A 674 21.37 -7.31 -0.26
CA SER A 674 22.02 -6.54 0.80
C SER A 674 21.55 -5.08 0.84
N GLY A 675 21.30 -4.57 2.05
CA GLY A 675 21.39 -3.13 2.31
C GLY A 675 20.28 -2.19 1.85
N ASN A 676 19.36 -2.55 0.96
CA ASN A 676 18.35 -1.62 0.41
C ASN A 676 17.20 -1.19 1.35
N GLY A 677 17.37 -1.44 2.65
CA GLY A 677 16.38 -1.14 3.69
C GLY A 677 16.68 0.16 4.41
N VAL A 678 15.62 0.85 4.86
CA VAL A 678 15.72 2.09 5.65
C VAL A 678 16.65 1.90 6.88
N PRO A 679 17.75 2.67 7.02
CA PRO A 679 18.76 2.49 8.08
C PRO A 679 18.22 2.66 9.50
N HIS A 680 18.50 1.72 10.41
CA HIS A 680 17.93 1.72 11.78
C HIS A 680 18.62 2.65 12.78
N ALA A 681 19.84 3.12 12.47
CA ALA A 681 20.53 4.10 13.30
C ALA A 681 21.33 5.04 12.39
N HIS A 682 21.37 6.31 12.77
CA HIS A 682 22.22 7.31 12.16
C HIS A 682 23.19 7.82 13.22
N PRO A 683 24.49 7.98 12.89
CA PRO A 683 25.43 8.61 13.79
C PRO A 683 24.96 10.04 14.06
N ARG A 684 24.78 10.42 15.32
CA ARG A 684 24.59 11.84 15.66
C ARG A 684 25.92 12.54 15.46
N MET A 685 25.94 13.69 14.80
CA MET A 685 27.18 14.44 14.54
C MET A 685 27.98 14.69 15.84
N ARG A 686 27.28 15.03 16.94
CA ARG A 686 27.89 15.18 18.27
C ARG A 686 28.51 13.89 18.83
N GLU A 687 27.93 12.73 18.55
CA GLU A 687 28.46 11.43 19.00
C GLU A 687 29.66 11.01 18.13
N PHE A 688 29.62 11.30 16.82
CA PHE A 688 30.75 11.08 15.92
C PHE A 688 31.99 11.88 16.32
N LEU A 689 31.83 13.18 16.58
CA LEU A 689 32.94 14.05 16.99
C LEU A 689 33.57 13.63 18.33
N ARG A 690 32.79 13.02 19.23
CA ARG A 690 33.28 12.55 20.53
C ARG A 690 33.96 11.18 20.48
N ALA A 691 33.60 10.34 19.52
CA ALA A 691 34.13 8.98 19.40
C ALA A 691 34.13 8.53 17.93
N PRO A 692 35.06 9.03 17.11
CA PRO A 692 35.06 8.78 15.67
C PRO A 692 35.20 7.29 15.34
N THR A 693 36.13 6.60 16.00
CA THR A 693 36.38 5.16 15.82
C THR A 693 35.20 4.28 16.22
N ALA A 694 34.43 4.67 17.24
CA ALA A 694 33.22 3.96 17.65
C ALA A 694 32.06 4.10 16.65
N ASN A 695 32.12 5.11 15.76
CA ASN A 695 31.05 5.46 14.84
C ASN A 695 31.37 5.15 13.38
N THR A 696 32.62 4.80 13.04
CA THR A 696 33.04 4.39 11.69
C THR A 696 32.14 3.31 11.10
N GLY A 697 31.78 2.28 11.89
CA GLY A 697 30.91 1.22 11.41
C GLY A 697 29.45 1.64 11.15
N ALA A 698 28.98 2.70 11.80
CA ALA A 698 27.68 3.29 11.50
C ALA A 698 27.71 4.11 10.20
N ILE A 699 28.81 4.83 9.94
CA ILE A 699 29.02 5.62 8.72
C ILE A 699 29.20 4.70 7.51
N LEU A 700 30.13 3.73 7.57
CA LEU A 700 30.35 2.77 6.49
C LEU A 700 29.09 1.95 6.19
N GLY A 701 28.32 1.60 7.23
CA GLY A 701 27.03 0.96 7.06
C GLY A 701 26.01 1.84 6.35
N MET A 702 25.92 3.13 6.72
CA MET A 702 25.01 4.12 6.13
C MET A 702 25.35 4.44 4.68
N LEU A 703 26.65 4.48 4.36
CA LEU A 703 27.14 4.73 3.01
C LEU A 703 27.13 3.48 2.13
N ALA A 704 26.67 2.32 2.62
CA ALA A 704 26.48 1.17 1.75
C ALA A 704 25.66 1.54 0.51
N PRO A 705 25.91 0.95 -0.68
CA PRO A 705 25.28 1.37 -1.93
C PRO A 705 23.75 1.49 -1.84
N GLY A 706 23.08 0.47 -1.27
CA GLY A 706 21.63 0.47 -1.08
C GLY A 706 21.08 1.40 0.02
N GLN A 707 21.94 2.08 0.79
CA GLN A 707 21.57 3.01 1.86
C GLN A 707 21.93 4.47 1.57
N ALA A 708 22.88 4.70 0.67
CA ALA A 708 23.38 6.03 0.30
C ALA A 708 22.24 6.98 -0.12
N GLY A 709 21.28 6.50 -0.93
CA GLY A 709 20.13 7.30 -1.35
C GLY A 709 19.27 7.81 -0.20
N TYR A 710 19.09 7.03 0.88
CA TYR A 710 18.32 7.48 2.05
C TYR A 710 19.06 8.57 2.84
N ALA A 711 20.39 8.45 2.94
CA ALA A 711 21.21 9.48 3.59
C ALA A 711 21.24 10.76 2.76
N ALA A 712 21.43 10.65 1.44
CA ALA A 712 21.40 11.78 0.50
C ALA A 712 20.06 12.55 0.59
N LEU A 713 18.93 11.85 0.55
CA LEU A 713 17.60 12.48 0.72
C LEU A 713 17.45 13.20 2.06
N GLY A 714 17.97 12.61 3.14
CA GLY A 714 17.95 13.26 4.46
C GLY A 714 18.84 14.50 4.55
N LEU A 715 19.98 14.51 3.84
CA LEU A 715 20.89 15.67 3.76
C LEU A 715 20.30 16.78 2.91
N VAL A 716 19.76 16.45 1.73
CA VAL A 716 19.02 17.39 0.88
C VAL A 716 17.84 17.97 1.65
N GLY A 717 17.18 17.16 2.48
CA GLY A 717 16.12 17.60 3.38
C GLY A 717 16.50 18.74 4.32
N LEU A 718 17.76 18.83 4.75
CA LEU A 718 18.23 19.92 5.62
C LEU A 718 18.24 21.28 4.92
N LEU A 719 18.25 21.30 3.58
CA LEU A 719 18.17 22.50 2.77
C LEU A 719 16.73 23.01 2.60
N LEU A 720 15.73 22.25 3.07
CA LEU A 720 14.32 22.67 2.97
C LEU A 720 14.03 23.92 3.80
N PRO A 721 13.22 24.86 3.28
CA PRO A 721 12.95 26.13 3.96
C PRO A 721 12.17 25.95 5.26
N ARG A 722 12.31 26.91 6.18
CA ARG A 722 11.60 26.89 7.47
C ARG A 722 10.08 26.81 7.34
N ARG A 723 9.52 27.31 6.23
CA ARG A 723 8.09 27.28 5.91
C ARG A 723 7.50 25.86 5.87
N VAL A 724 8.32 24.83 5.63
CA VAL A 724 7.87 23.42 5.61
C VAL A 724 7.28 22.96 6.95
N ASP A 725 7.69 23.54 8.09
CA ASP A 725 7.08 23.20 9.40
C ASP A 725 5.59 23.54 9.47
N ARG A 726 5.15 24.52 8.68
CA ARG A 726 3.75 24.96 8.64
C ARG A 726 2.87 24.03 7.83
N PHE A 727 3.40 22.96 7.21
CA PHE A 727 2.55 22.02 6.47
C PHE A 727 1.61 21.22 7.37
N LEU A 728 1.96 21.04 8.65
CA LEU A 728 1.18 20.27 9.63
C LEU A 728 0.62 21.11 10.78
N VAL A 729 1.02 22.38 10.86
CA VAL A 729 0.57 23.37 11.83
C VAL A 729 -0.36 24.30 11.08
N ARG A 730 -1.60 24.49 11.56
CA ARG A 730 -2.41 25.61 11.08
C ARG A 730 -1.96 26.87 11.77
#